data_AF-A0A834L9V7-F1
#
_entry.id   AF-A0A834L9V7-F1
#
_cell.length_a   1.000
_cell.length_b   1.000
_cell.length_c   1.000
_cell.angle_alpha   90.00
_cell.angle_beta   90.00
_cell.angle_gamma   90.00
#
_symmetry.space_group_name_H-M   'P 1'
#
loop_
_entity.id
_entity.type
_entity.pdbx_description
1 polymer ?
#
loop_
_entity_poly.entity_id
_entity_poly.type
_entity_poly.pdbx_seq_one_letter_code
_entity_poly.pdbx_strand_id
1 'polypeptide(L)'
;MAPAPKTAPPCCDSSDPVVPRAASAAVPAEAEVVVVQDWKAGDRRAENQPKKQAAVAPLIRAEPSANMLADLFQTKEIVSSGPGGIHCAPRSILSNISFNVPGKALGSLELWLKALAFLSIHNSYRSHPEKRDDHEIPPPDCRGHADNPPVVPILPFWYIILCFRVTGMLMHIGVQTMLRAQSSHPLDPLSAAEIAVAVATVRAAGATPEVRDSMRFVEVVLLEPEKHVVALADAYFFPPFQPSLLPRIKGGPIIPSKLPPRRARLIVYNKKSNETSIWIVELTEVHATTRGGHHRGKVVSTEVVRDVQPPMDAEEYAECEAVVKDYPPFRESMKKRGVEDMDLLMVDAWCVGYHSNADAPSRRLAKPLIFCRTESDCPMENGYARPVEGIHVLVDMQNMVVIEFEDRKFVPLPPADPLRNYTPGETRAGVDRSDVKPLHIIQPEGPSFRVNGHYVEWQKWNFRIGFTPREGLVIHSIAYVDGSRGRRPVAHRLSFVEMVVPYGDPNEPHYRKNAFDAGEDGLGKNAHSLKKGCDCLGYIKYFDAHFTNFTGGVETTENCVCLHEEDCGILWKHQDWRTGLAEGRRCRRLTVSFICTVANYEYGFFWHFYQDGKIEAEVKLTGILSLGALQPGETRKYGTMIAPGLYAPVHQHFFVARMDMAVDCKPGEAYNQIILIVPHLVVEVNVKVEEPGKNNIHNNAFYAEETLLRSELQAIRDCNPLSGRHWIVRNTRTVNRTGQLTGYKLIPGSNCLPLAGPEAKFLRRAAFLKHNLWVTQYARGEDFPGGEFPNQNPRVGEGLATWVKQNRSLEETDIVLWYVFGITHVPRLEDWPVMPVEHIGFMLQPHGFFNCSPAVDVPPSACELDAKEGDKDSAVVKPIPNGNFLSDLELSLVVGFAFVFIFGTFDGD
;
A
#
# COMPACT_ATOMS: atom_id res chain seq x y z
N MET A 1 36.76 -63.80 -27.33
CA MET A 1 36.37 -65.23 -27.43
C MET A 1 34.88 -65.33 -27.14
N ALA A 2 34.14 -66.12 -27.92
CA ALA A 2 32.90 -66.78 -27.47
C ALA A 2 33.27 -68.22 -27.02
N PRO A 3 32.41 -69.05 -26.38
CA PRO A 3 30.95 -69.24 -26.56
C PRO A 3 30.11 -68.73 -25.35
N ALA A 4 28.77 -68.61 -25.35
CA ALA A 4 27.67 -69.15 -26.18
C ALA A 4 27.16 -70.58 -25.77
N PRO A 5 25.99 -71.06 -26.25
CA PRO A 5 24.67 -70.80 -25.61
C PRO A 5 23.77 -72.08 -25.55
N LYS A 6 22.44 -71.95 -25.29
CA LYS A 6 21.30 -72.62 -26.02
C LYS A 6 19.92 -72.50 -25.32
N THR A 7 18.91 -71.84 -25.94
CA THR A 7 17.68 -72.37 -26.65
C THR A 7 16.51 -72.83 -25.75
N ALA A 8 15.22 -72.76 -26.13
CA ALA A 8 14.61 -72.67 -27.49
C ALA A 8 13.29 -71.83 -27.60
N PRO A 9 12.87 -71.42 -28.83
CA PRO A 9 11.58 -70.77 -29.19
C PRO A 9 10.57 -71.84 -29.77
N PRO A 10 9.55 -71.62 -30.66
CA PRO A 10 9.10 -70.43 -31.43
C PRO A 10 7.58 -70.17 -31.76
N CYS A 11 7.26 -68.91 -32.09
CA CYS A 11 6.32 -68.43 -33.15
C CYS A 11 4.82 -68.84 -33.09
N CYS A 12 3.89 -68.45 -33.99
CA CYS A 12 3.83 -67.90 -35.38
C CYS A 12 2.62 -66.91 -35.49
N ASP A 13 2.41 -65.99 -36.45
CA ASP A 13 3.11 -65.40 -37.62
C ASP A 13 2.37 -64.05 -37.96
N SER A 14 2.39 -63.29 -39.08
CA SER A 14 3.01 -63.17 -40.43
C SER A 14 2.64 -61.76 -40.99
N SER A 15 3.17 -61.16 -42.09
CA SER A 15 4.44 -61.30 -42.84
C SER A 15 4.67 -60.08 -43.78
N ASP A 16 5.94 -59.77 -44.05
CA ASP A 16 6.58 -58.80 -44.99
C ASP A 16 6.24 -58.98 -46.51
N PRO A 17 6.69 -58.15 -47.53
CA PRO A 17 8.01 -57.45 -47.61
C PRO A 17 8.25 -56.12 -48.43
N VAL A 18 9.26 -55.34 -47.99
CA VAL A 18 10.38 -54.70 -48.76
C VAL A 18 10.18 -53.54 -49.79
N VAL A 19 10.66 -52.32 -49.42
CA VAL A 19 11.55 -51.32 -50.12
C VAL A 19 11.35 -51.04 -51.64
N PRO A 20 11.08 -49.79 -52.14
CA PRO A 20 12.19 -48.84 -52.48
C PRO A 20 11.93 -47.30 -52.66
N ARG A 21 13.06 -46.54 -52.65
CA ARG A 21 13.35 -45.27 -53.38
C ARG A 21 12.52 -43.98 -53.10
N ALA A 22 12.99 -42.87 -53.69
CA ALA A 22 12.57 -41.49 -53.38
C ALA A 22 12.11 -40.69 -54.62
N ALA A 23 11.25 -39.69 -54.41
CA ALA A 23 10.87 -38.63 -55.36
C ALA A 23 10.30 -37.41 -54.61
N SER A 24 9.97 -36.32 -55.31
CA SER A 24 9.83 -34.96 -54.77
C SER A 24 8.43 -34.34 -54.80
N ALA A 25 8.22 -33.40 -53.86
CA ALA A 25 7.43 -32.15 -53.97
C ALA A 25 5.89 -32.16 -54.10
N ALA A 26 5.25 -31.36 -53.23
CA ALA A 26 4.14 -30.45 -53.59
C ALA A 26 3.92 -29.34 -52.52
N VAL A 27 4.51 -28.17 -52.77
CA VAL A 27 3.97 -26.79 -52.59
C VAL A 27 2.99 -26.49 -51.42
N PRO A 28 3.36 -25.61 -50.48
CA PRO A 28 2.45 -24.60 -49.92
C PRO A 28 2.39 -23.34 -50.82
N ALA A 29 1.27 -22.61 -50.83
CA ALA A 29 1.21 -21.22 -51.29
C ALA A 29 1.14 -20.31 -50.05
N GLU A 30 1.91 -19.23 -49.88
CA GLU A 30 2.11 -18.05 -50.77
C GLU A 30 0.85 -17.15 -50.84
N ALA A 31 0.97 -15.82 -50.81
CA ALA A 31 2.11 -15.00 -51.23
C ALA A 31 2.69 -14.03 -50.17
N GLU A 32 3.93 -13.62 -50.43
CA GLU A 32 4.67 -12.56 -49.74
C GLU A 32 4.28 -11.15 -50.25
N VAL A 33 4.78 -10.11 -49.58
CA VAL A 33 5.69 -9.15 -50.25
C VAL A 33 6.84 -8.83 -49.29
N VAL A 34 8.08 -8.95 -49.77
CA VAL A 34 9.31 -8.66 -49.02
C VAL A 34 9.85 -7.27 -49.39
N VAL A 35 10.49 -6.58 -48.43
CA VAL A 35 11.47 -5.52 -48.73
C VAL A 35 12.82 -5.93 -48.14
N VAL A 36 13.80 -6.16 -49.01
CA VAL A 36 15.17 -6.51 -48.63
C VAL A 36 16.01 -5.24 -48.44
N GLN A 37 16.79 -5.20 -47.36
CA GLN A 37 18.07 -4.47 -47.36
C GLN A 37 19.17 -5.45 -46.96
N ASP A 38 20.24 -5.48 -47.74
CA ASP A 38 21.48 -6.19 -47.44
C ASP A 38 22.66 -5.30 -47.84
N TRP A 39 23.81 -5.43 -47.17
CA TRP A 39 24.83 -4.37 -47.11
C TRP A 39 26.25 -4.95 -47.22
N LYS A 40 27.03 -4.46 -48.18
CA LYS A 40 28.49 -4.69 -48.27
C LYS A 40 29.22 -3.61 -49.08
N ALA A 41 30.50 -3.41 -48.78
CA ALA A 41 31.25 -2.19 -49.09
C ALA A 41 32.22 -2.31 -50.28
N GLY A 42 32.63 -1.16 -50.84
CA GLY A 42 33.58 -1.08 -51.97
C GLY A 42 34.18 0.34 -52.19
N ASP A 43 35.34 0.56 -51.58
CA ASP A 43 36.30 1.69 -51.65
C ASP A 43 36.42 2.55 -52.95
N ARG A 44 36.94 3.80 -52.77
CA ARG A 44 37.73 4.70 -53.70
C ARG A 44 37.16 6.03 -54.24
N ARG A 45 37.73 7.12 -53.68
CA ARG A 45 38.39 8.29 -54.32
C ARG A 45 37.62 9.31 -55.21
N ALA A 46 37.67 10.56 -54.71
CA ALA A 46 38.22 11.78 -55.35
C ALA A 46 37.31 12.84 -56.04
N GLU A 47 37.36 14.03 -55.43
CA GLU A 47 37.56 15.37 -56.04
C GLU A 47 36.43 16.27 -56.61
N ASN A 48 36.61 17.57 -56.28
CA ASN A 48 36.17 18.82 -56.92
C ASN A 48 34.73 19.40 -56.72
N GLN A 49 34.73 20.61 -56.14
CA GLN A 49 33.68 21.65 -56.16
C GLN A 49 33.84 22.52 -57.46
N PRO A 50 33.23 23.73 -57.68
CA PRO A 50 32.31 24.53 -56.84
C PRO A 50 31.16 25.37 -57.51
N LYS A 51 30.27 25.90 -56.65
CA LYS A 51 29.53 27.21 -56.73
C LYS A 51 28.51 27.51 -57.85
N LYS A 52 27.23 27.68 -57.45
CA LYS A 52 26.45 28.96 -57.35
C LYS A 52 25.06 28.63 -56.74
N GLN A 53 24.56 29.29 -55.68
CA GLN A 53 23.85 30.59 -55.62
C GLN A 53 22.57 30.64 -56.50
N ALA A 54 21.39 31.08 -56.03
CA ALA A 54 21.04 31.84 -54.80
C ALA A 54 19.80 31.25 -54.07
N ALA A 55 19.58 31.53 -52.76
CA ALA A 55 18.58 32.47 -52.19
C ALA A 55 17.15 32.37 -52.80
N VAL A 56 16.06 32.35 -52.03
CA VAL A 56 15.69 33.24 -50.89
C VAL A 56 15.13 32.47 -49.67
N ALA A 57 15.03 33.13 -48.52
CA ALA A 57 14.60 32.63 -47.20
C ALA A 57 13.85 33.78 -46.45
N PRO A 58 13.49 33.73 -45.14
CA PRO A 58 13.01 32.62 -44.28
C PRO A 58 11.84 33.02 -43.32
N LEU A 59 11.55 32.16 -42.33
CA LEU A 59 11.42 32.49 -40.87
C LEU A 59 10.03 32.64 -40.18
N ILE A 60 10.05 32.24 -38.90
CA ILE A 60 9.22 32.63 -37.72
C ILE A 60 7.92 31.85 -37.38
N ARG A 61 7.86 31.50 -36.08
CA ARG A 61 6.75 30.93 -35.29
C ARG A 61 5.69 31.99 -34.93
N ALA A 62 4.44 31.59 -34.67
CA ALA A 62 3.61 32.17 -33.59
C ALA A 62 2.37 31.31 -33.26
N GLU A 63 2.22 30.94 -31.98
CA GLU A 63 0.92 30.90 -31.27
C GLU A 63 0.59 32.35 -30.80
N PRO A 64 -0.64 32.75 -30.40
CA PRO A 64 -1.50 32.01 -29.45
C PRO A 64 -3.04 32.31 -29.48
N SER A 65 -3.70 31.96 -28.37
CA SER A 65 -4.90 32.60 -27.77
C SER A 65 -6.29 32.05 -28.08
N ALA A 66 -7.26 32.44 -27.25
CA ALA A 66 -8.59 31.84 -27.13
C ALA A 66 -9.69 32.89 -26.89
N ASN A 67 -10.95 32.45 -26.99
CA ASN A 67 -12.20 33.14 -26.64
C ASN A 67 -12.63 34.35 -27.50
N MET A 68 -13.73 34.17 -28.23
CA MET A 68 -14.88 35.10 -28.19
C MET A 68 -16.20 34.33 -28.37
N LEU A 69 -17.31 34.95 -27.96
CA LEU A 69 -18.66 34.38 -27.88
C LEU A 69 -19.57 34.88 -29.01
N ALA A 70 -20.46 34.00 -29.48
CA ALA A 70 -21.75 34.28 -30.15
C ALA A 70 -21.70 35.09 -31.48
N ASP A 71 -22.72 35.13 -32.35
CA ASP A 71 -24.11 34.63 -32.23
C ASP A 71 -24.75 34.36 -33.63
N LEU A 72 -26.01 33.91 -33.65
CA LEU A 72 -27.04 34.08 -34.70
C LEU A 72 -26.91 33.40 -36.08
N PHE A 73 -27.59 32.24 -36.18
CA PHE A 73 -28.59 31.86 -37.21
C PHE A 73 -28.54 32.43 -38.65
N GLN A 74 -28.62 31.52 -39.64
CA GLN A 74 -29.62 31.63 -40.71
C GLN A 74 -30.06 30.25 -41.28
N THR A 75 -31.21 30.21 -41.98
CA THR A 75 -31.99 28.99 -42.28
C THR A 75 -32.32 28.80 -43.77
N LYS A 76 -32.50 27.52 -44.17
CA LYS A 76 -33.39 26.97 -45.24
C LYS A 76 -33.20 25.44 -45.25
N GLU A 77 -34.19 24.54 -45.16
CA GLU A 77 -35.54 24.40 -45.75
C GLU A 77 -35.61 23.91 -47.22
N ILE A 78 -36.15 22.69 -47.38
CA ILE A 78 -36.95 22.09 -48.47
C ILE A 78 -37.33 20.67 -47.96
N VAL A 79 -38.56 20.15 -47.81
CA VAL A 79 -39.93 20.37 -48.38
C VAL A 79 -40.17 19.59 -49.69
N SER A 80 -40.89 18.45 -49.72
CA SER A 80 -41.58 17.70 -48.64
C SER A 80 -41.42 16.16 -48.83
N SER A 81 -42.34 15.20 -48.69
CA SER A 81 -43.82 15.13 -48.75
C SER A 81 -44.42 13.99 -47.89
N GLY A 82 -45.74 13.79 -47.96
CA GLY A 82 -46.51 12.66 -47.38
C GLY A 82 -47.50 12.08 -48.42
N PRO A 83 -48.68 11.51 -48.07
CA PRO A 83 -49.42 11.65 -46.81
C PRO A 83 -50.00 10.34 -46.20
N GLY A 84 -50.63 10.43 -45.02
CA GLY A 84 -51.43 9.34 -44.41
C GLY A 84 -51.93 9.63 -42.99
N GLY A 85 -53.02 10.39 -42.83
CA GLY A 85 -53.69 10.65 -41.53
C GLY A 85 -54.46 9.42 -40.99
N ILE A 86 -55.06 9.45 -39.79
CA ILE A 86 -55.95 10.50 -39.26
C ILE A 86 -55.75 10.75 -37.74
N HIS A 87 -55.95 12.00 -37.30
CA HIS A 87 -55.98 12.43 -35.88
C HIS A 87 -57.38 12.31 -35.24
N CYS A 88 -57.44 12.25 -33.91
CA CYS A 88 -58.37 13.12 -33.15
C CYS A 88 -57.90 13.41 -31.71
N ALA A 89 -58.10 14.65 -31.26
CA ALA A 89 -57.70 15.25 -29.96
C ALA A 89 -58.30 16.69 -29.88
N PRO A 90 -58.00 17.54 -28.89
CA PRO A 90 -58.15 17.44 -27.42
C PRO A 90 -59.00 18.61 -26.85
N ARG A 91 -59.02 18.82 -25.52
CA ARG A 91 -59.08 20.11 -24.74
C ARG A 91 -59.31 19.76 -23.25
N SER A 92 -58.64 20.26 -22.19
CA SER A 92 -57.90 21.51 -21.83
C SER A 92 -58.74 22.63 -21.21
N ILE A 93 -58.46 23.04 -19.96
CA ILE A 93 -58.65 24.40 -19.37
C ILE A 93 -58.13 24.46 -17.90
N LEU A 94 -57.20 25.39 -17.63
CA LEU A 94 -57.07 26.40 -16.53
C LEU A 94 -57.63 26.14 -15.10
N SER A 95 -57.13 26.73 -13.99
CA SER A 95 -55.91 27.55 -13.69
C SER A 95 -55.72 27.83 -12.17
N ASN A 96 -54.53 28.31 -11.80
CA ASN A 96 -54.04 28.80 -10.49
C ASN A 96 -55.00 29.60 -9.57
N ILE A 97 -54.81 29.50 -8.25
CA ILE A 97 -54.65 30.64 -7.30
C ILE A 97 -53.62 30.26 -6.22
N SER A 98 -52.69 31.19 -5.89
CA SER A 98 -51.86 31.16 -4.69
C SER A 98 -51.73 32.58 -4.11
N PHE A 99 -51.90 32.76 -2.80
CA PHE A 99 -51.70 34.05 -2.11
C PHE A 99 -50.37 34.08 -1.34
N ASN A 100 -49.83 35.28 -1.12
CA ASN A 100 -48.54 35.50 -0.45
C ASN A 100 -48.66 36.65 0.56
N VAL A 101 -48.27 36.42 1.83
CA VAL A 101 -48.21 37.43 2.91
C VAL A 101 -47.03 37.10 3.85
N PRO A 102 -46.10 38.04 4.14
CA PRO A 102 -44.92 37.79 4.99
C PRO A 102 -45.09 38.30 6.44
N GLY A 103 -44.33 37.76 7.40
CA GLY A 103 -44.12 38.45 8.70
C GLY A 103 -43.73 37.64 9.94
N LYS A 104 -42.42 37.47 10.18
CA LYS A 104 -41.71 37.40 11.49
C LYS A 104 -42.31 36.59 12.69
N ALA A 105 -41.71 35.41 12.91
CA ALA A 105 -41.05 34.95 14.14
C ALA A 105 -41.74 35.05 15.54
N LEU A 106 -41.96 33.89 16.18
CA LEU A 106 -41.31 33.49 17.46
C LEU A 106 -41.68 32.06 17.91
N GLY A 107 -40.67 31.27 18.35
CA GLY A 107 -40.80 30.16 19.30
C GLY A 107 -41.36 28.80 18.81
N SER A 108 -40.63 27.71 19.11
CA SER A 108 -41.19 26.47 19.72
C SER A 108 -40.15 25.34 19.88
N LEU A 109 -39.43 25.31 21.00
CA LEU A 109 -38.74 24.09 21.46
C LEU A 109 -39.75 23.05 22.02
N GLU A 110 -41.01 23.45 22.21
CA GLU A 110 -42.08 22.63 22.79
C GLU A 110 -42.74 21.62 21.84
N LEU A 111 -42.63 21.78 20.51
CA LEU A 111 -43.37 20.92 19.57
C LEU A 111 -42.76 19.51 19.44
N TRP A 112 -41.43 19.40 19.54
CA TRP A 112 -40.73 18.11 19.41
C TRP A 112 -41.01 17.15 20.58
N LEU A 113 -41.16 17.68 21.81
CA LEU A 113 -41.41 16.86 23.00
C LEU A 113 -42.83 16.26 23.05
N LYS A 114 -43.78 16.79 22.27
CA LYS A 114 -45.16 16.28 22.22
C LYS A 114 -45.37 15.17 21.18
N ALA A 115 -44.49 15.04 20.19
CA ALA A 115 -44.56 13.98 19.18
C ALA A 115 -44.13 12.59 19.71
N LEU A 116 -43.11 12.54 20.58
CA LEU A 116 -42.56 11.29 21.12
C LEU A 116 -43.47 10.57 22.13
N ALA A 117 -44.47 11.25 22.69
CA ALA A 117 -45.37 10.68 23.70
C ALA A 117 -46.43 9.71 23.13
N PHE A 118 -46.70 9.76 21.81
CA PHE A 118 -47.86 9.08 21.22
C PHE A 118 -47.58 7.70 20.59
N LEU A 119 -46.32 7.23 20.60
CA LEU A 119 -45.89 6.02 19.89
C LEU A 119 -45.43 4.86 20.79
N SER A 120 -45.55 4.98 22.12
CA SER A 120 -45.04 3.99 23.08
C SER A 120 -46.11 3.21 23.87
N ILE A 121 -47.40 3.33 23.52
CA ILE A 121 -48.50 2.61 24.21
C ILE A 121 -49.39 1.82 23.23
N HIS A 122 -48.77 1.05 22.33
CA HIS A 122 -49.41 -0.10 21.67
C HIS A 122 -48.40 -1.07 21.04
N ASN A 123 -47.84 -2.00 21.84
CA ASN A 123 -47.50 -3.37 21.41
C ASN A 123 -46.96 -4.23 22.56
N SER A 124 -47.86 -4.91 23.28
CA SER A 124 -47.58 -6.12 24.06
C SER A 124 -48.88 -6.74 24.57
N TYR A 125 -49.51 -7.63 23.78
CA TYR A 125 -50.08 -8.90 24.26
C TYR A 125 -50.68 -9.76 23.11
N ARG A 126 -50.16 -10.99 22.97
CA ARG A 126 -50.81 -12.22 22.48
C ARG A 126 -51.46 -12.32 21.07
N SER A 127 -50.83 -13.17 20.25
CA SER A 127 -51.36 -14.42 19.65
C SER A 127 -52.87 -14.58 19.30
N HIS A 128 -53.10 -15.04 18.06
CA HIS A 128 -54.27 -15.71 17.44
C HIS A 128 -55.23 -16.56 18.33
N PRO A 129 -56.46 -16.90 17.86
CA PRO A 129 -57.25 -16.36 16.73
C PRO A 129 -58.74 -16.04 17.09
N GLU A 130 -59.53 -15.68 16.07
CA GLU A 130 -60.92 -15.18 16.16
C GLU A 130 -62.01 -16.22 16.48
N LYS A 131 -63.14 -15.74 17.05
CA LYS A 131 -64.52 -16.15 16.73
C LYS A 131 -65.56 -15.15 17.30
N ARG A 132 -66.40 -14.58 16.41
CA ARG A 132 -67.90 -14.55 16.43
C ARG A 132 -68.65 -14.61 17.80
N ASP A 133 -69.73 -13.86 18.08
CA ASP A 133 -70.78 -13.21 17.24
C ASP A 133 -71.42 -11.93 17.88
N ASP A 134 -72.25 -11.26 17.08
CA ASP A 134 -73.25 -10.14 17.21
C ASP A 134 -73.87 -9.71 18.58
N HIS A 135 -74.15 -8.39 18.75
CA HIS A 135 -75.52 -7.76 18.79
C HIS A 135 -75.60 -6.27 19.28
N GLU A 136 -76.27 -5.43 18.48
CA GLU A 136 -77.20 -4.27 18.73
C GLU A 136 -77.12 -3.28 19.95
N ILE A 137 -76.84 -1.98 19.67
CA ILE A 137 -77.80 -0.81 19.58
C ILE A 137 -78.75 -0.45 20.77
N PRO A 138 -78.99 0.85 21.16
CA PRO A 138 -78.26 2.13 20.95
C PRO A 138 -78.33 3.13 22.20
N PRO A 139 -78.62 4.48 22.20
CA PRO A 139 -78.17 5.43 23.26
C PRO A 139 -79.32 6.12 24.05
N PRO A 140 -79.12 7.27 24.78
CA PRO A 140 -79.43 8.59 24.15
C PRO A 140 -78.74 9.90 24.67
N ASP A 141 -78.63 10.86 23.74
CA ASP A 141 -78.76 12.35 23.82
C ASP A 141 -77.90 13.27 24.74
N CYS A 142 -78.10 14.59 24.56
CA CYS A 142 -77.16 15.70 24.80
C CYS A 142 -77.77 16.89 25.58
N ARG A 143 -76.93 17.94 25.80
CA ARG A 143 -77.19 19.42 25.91
C ARG A 143 -76.86 20.07 27.27
N GLY A 144 -76.33 21.29 27.23
CA GLY A 144 -76.23 22.19 28.40
C GLY A 144 -75.21 23.34 28.30
N HIS A 145 -75.67 24.55 27.96
CA HIS A 145 -74.98 25.84 28.21
C HIS A 145 -75.03 26.20 29.72
N ALA A 146 -74.32 27.19 30.28
CA ALA A 146 -73.04 27.89 30.00
C ALA A 146 -72.74 28.84 31.20
N ASP A 147 -71.62 29.60 31.13
CA ASP A 147 -71.23 30.81 31.92
C ASP A 147 -70.00 30.70 32.84
N ASN A 148 -69.45 31.88 33.17
CA ASN A 148 -68.08 32.19 33.63
C ASN A 148 -68.14 33.35 34.67
N PRO A 149 -67.05 33.77 35.37
CA PRO A 149 -65.74 33.13 35.61
C PRO A 149 -65.43 33.11 37.15
N PRO A 150 -64.23 33.49 37.66
CA PRO A 150 -63.11 32.59 37.91
C PRO A 150 -62.79 32.37 39.40
N VAL A 151 -62.34 31.16 39.75
CA VAL A 151 -61.65 30.87 41.03
C VAL A 151 -60.43 30.00 40.76
N VAL A 152 -59.31 30.29 41.42
CA VAL A 152 -58.06 29.50 41.34
C VAL A 152 -58.00 28.50 42.50
N PRO A 153 -57.89 27.19 42.24
CA PRO A 153 -57.44 26.21 43.22
C PRO A 153 -56.03 25.67 42.90
N ILE A 154 -55.25 25.41 43.94
CA ILE A 154 -53.87 24.90 43.86
C ILE A 154 -53.91 23.36 43.74
N LEU A 155 -53.17 22.80 42.77
CA LEU A 155 -53.00 21.35 42.62
C LEU A 155 -51.90 20.81 43.55
N PRO A 156 -52.17 19.79 44.40
CA PRO A 156 -51.22 19.36 45.43
C PRO A 156 -50.27 18.24 44.97
N PHE A 157 -48.99 18.58 44.81
CA PHE A 157 -47.76 17.83 45.17
C PHE A 157 -47.50 16.34 44.82
N TRP A 158 -48.51 15.50 44.59
CA TRP A 158 -48.36 14.03 44.50
C TRP A 158 -47.66 13.53 43.24
N TYR A 159 -47.72 14.29 42.14
CA TYR A 159 -47.11 13.87 40.86
C TYR A 159 -45.58 13.84 40.91
N ILE A 160 -44.95 14.71 41.71
CA ILE A 160 -43.49 14.85 41.77
C ILE A 160 -42.83 13.61 42.39
N ILE A 161 -43.45 13.02 43.41
CA ILE A 161 -42.91 11.86 44.14
C ILE A 161 -42.84 10.61 43.25
N LEU A 162 -43.78 10.44 42.32
CA LEU A 162 -43.78 9.31 41.38
C LEU A 162 -42.65 9.45 40.34
N CYS A 163 -42.45 10.65 39.79
CA CYS A 163 -41.35 10.91 38.86
C CYS A 163 -39.97 10.61 39.46
N PHE A 164 -39.72 11.01 40.71
CA PHE A 164 -38.44 10.73 41.40
C PHE A 164 -38.18 9.24 41.66
N ARG A 165 -39.22 8.41 41.83
CA ARG A 165 -39.04 6.95 41.97
C ARG A 165 -38.76 6.26 40.64
N VAL A 166 -39.29 6.76 39.52
CA VAL A 166 -39.04 6.19 38.19
C VAL A 166 -37.63 6.56 37.68
N THR A 167 -37.16 7.79 37.88
CA THR A 167 -35.76 8.15 37.54
C THR A 167 -34.75 7.41 38.40
N GLY A 168 -35.01 7.23 39.71
CA GLY A 168 -34.14 6.46 40.60
C GLY A 168 -33.96 4.99 40.20
N MET A 169 -34.99 4.37 39.59
CA MET A 169 -34.91 2.95 39.20
C MET A 169 -34.21 2.71 37.86
N LEU A 170 -34.21 3.71 36.95
CA LEU A 170 -33.52 3.62 35.66
C LEU A 170 -32.00 3.84 35.76
N MET A 171 -31.50 4.50 36.82
CA MET A 171 -30.06 4.66 37.07
C MET A 171 -29.34 3.40 37.60
N HIS A 172 -30.05 2.27 37.78
CA HIS A 172 -29.46 1.01 38.23
C HIS A 172 -29.45 -0.12 37.20
N ILE A 173 -29.81 0.14 35.94
CA ILE A 173 -29.25 -0.63 34.82
C ILE A 173 -27.85 -0.11 34.53
N GLY A 174 -26.94 -0.36 35.48
CA GLY A 174 -25.53 -0.12 35.29
C GLY A 174 -25.00 -1.08 34.22
N VAL A 175 -24.88 -0.58 32.98
CA VAL A 175 -23.97 -1.19 32.02
C VAL A 175 -22.60 -1.20 32.69
N GLN A 176 -22.11 -2.39 33.05
CA GLN A 176 -20.75 -2.54 33.53
C GLN A 176 -19.81 -2.24 32.36
N THR A 177 -19.44 -0.97 32.22
CA THR A 177 -18.21 -0.53 31.57
C THR A 177 -17.06 -1.17 32.32
N MET A 178 -16.71 -2.39 31.92
CA MET A 178 -15.52 -3.06 32.40
C MET A 178 -14.33 -2.12 32.19
N LEU A 179 -13.62 -1.82 33.28
CA LEU A 179 -12.33 -1.15 33.22
C LEU A 179 -11.48 -1.85 32.16
N ARG A 180 -10.95 -1.08 31.21
CA ARG A 180 -10.31 -1.64 30.02
C ARG A 180 -9.02 -2.34 30.44
N ALA A 181 -9.08 -3.67 30.56
CA ALA A 181 -8.00 -4.47 31.16
C ALA A 181 -6.72 -4.53 30.31
N GLN A 182 -6.76 -3.96 29.10
CA GLN A 182 -5.60 -3.64 28.27
C GLN A 182 -5.76 -2.23 27.71
N SER A 183 -4.66 -1.46 27.71
CA SER A 183 -4.59 -0.10 27.17
C SER A 183 -4.38 -0.09 25.65
N SER A 184 -3.53 -0.97 25.13
CA SER A 184 -3.16 -1.11 23.72
C SER A 184 -3.83 -2.31 23.04
N HIS A 185 -3.91 -2.27 21.71
CA HIS A 185 -4.40 -3.37 20.88
C HIS A 185 -3.31 -4.45 20.70
N PRO A 186 -3.68 -5.73 20.51
CA PRO A 186 -2.74 -6.78 20.14
C PRO A 186 -2.01 -6.60 18.80
N LEU A 187 -2.38 -5.60 17.98
CA LEU A 187 -1.73 -5.23 16.70
C LEU A 187 -1.04 -3.87 16.73
N ASP A 188 -1.07 -3.12 17.83
CA ASP A 188 -0.26 -1.90 17.92
C ASP A 188 1.23 -2.33 17.96
N PRO A 189 2.16 -1.67 17.25
CA PRO A 189 3.58 -2.04 17.21
C PRO A 189 4.24 -2.22 18.59
N LEU A 190 5.42 -2.83 18.65
CA LEU A 190 6.18 -2.89 19.89
C LEU A 190 6.64 -1.48 20.28
N SER A 191 6.33 -1.08 21.51
CA SER A 191 6.88 0.14 22.10
C SER A 191 8.38 0.01 22.37
N ALA A 192 9.10 1.13 22.41
CA ALA A 192 10.52 1.16 22.77
C ALA A 192 10.85 0.37 24.05
N ALA A 193 9.98 0.43 25.07
CA ALA A 193 10.15 -0.33 26.31
C ALA A 193 9.97 -1.84 26.12
N GLU A 194 9.05 -2.28 25.24
CA GLU A 194 8.89 -3.71 24.91
C GLU A 194 10.08 -4.26 24.11
N ILE A 195 10.62 -3.48 23.17
CA ILE A 195 11.84 -3.84 22.42
C ILE A 195 13.02 -4.01 23.38
N ALA A 196 13.25 -3.03 24.27
CA ALA A 196 14.32 -3.10 25.28
C ALA A 196 14.18 -4.33 26.20
N VAL A 197 12.96 -4.66 26.64
CA VAL A 197 12.69 -5.85 27.46
C VAL A 197 12.90 -7.14 26.67
N ALA A 198 12.52 -7.19 25.39
CA ALA A 198 12.74 -8.35 24.53
C ALA A 198 14.24 -8.62 24.31
N VAL A 199 15.02 -7.60 23.94
CA VAL A 199 16.48 -7.67 23.78
C VAL A 199 17.13 -8.09 25.08
N ALA A 200 16.82 -7.43 26.20
CA ALA A 200 17.41 -7.76 27.51
C ALA A 200 17.10 -9.20 27.94
N THR A 201 15.92 -9.73 27.59
CA THR A 201 15.54 -11.12 27.88
C THR A 201 16.38 -12.13 27.09
N VAL A 202 16.58 -11.91 25.79
CA VAL A 202 17.42 -12.81 24.97
C VAL A 202 18.90 -12.68 25.33
N ARG A 203 19.39 -11.44 25.52
CA ARG A 203 20.76 -11.17 25.97
C ARG A 203 21.04 -11.80 27.35
N ALA A 204 20.07 -11.85 28.27
CA ALA A 204 20.20 -12.57 29.53
C ALA A 204 20.21 -14.11 29.37
N ALA A 205 19.52 -14.65 28.35
CA ALA A 205 19.47 -16.08 28.07
C ALA A 205 20.76 -16.64 27.44
N GLY A 206 21.65 -15.80 26.92
CA GLY A 206 22.97 -16.23 26.43
C GLY A 206 23.80 -16.91 27.53
N ALA A 207 24.41 -18.06 27.22
CA ALA A 207 25.00 -18.96 28.22
C ALA A 207 26.27 -18.40 28.90
N THR A 208 27.10 -17.66 28.18
CA THR A 208 28.36 -17.06 28.69
C THR A 208 28.44 -15.58 28.25
N PRO A 209 29.23 -14.73 28.92
CA PRO A 209 29.37 -13.32 28.54
C PRO A 209 29.77 -13.13 27.07
N GLU A 210 30.71 -13.93 26.57
CA GLU A 210 31.22 -13.83 25.21
C GLU A 210 30.15 -14.14 24.15
N VAL A 211 29.17 -14.99 24.48
CA VAL A 211 28.00 -15.27 23.63
C VAL A 211 27.02 -14.10 23.66
N ARG A 212 26.87 -13.40 24.79
CA ARG A 212 26.02 -12.21 24.91
C ARG A 212 26.61 -11.05 24.12
N ASP A 213 27.92 -10.87 24.19
CA ASP A 213 28.61 -9.75 23.55
C ASP A 213 28.78 -9.96 22.03
N SER A 214 28.73 -11.21 21.55
CA SER A 214 28.70 -11.54 20.12
C SER A 214 27.29 -11.59 19.50
N MET A 215 26.21 -11.51 20.29
CA MET A 215 24.85 -11.34 19.77
C MET A 215 24.70 -9.99 19.07
N ARG A 216 24.02 -10.02 17.92
CA ARG A 216 23.56 -8.85 17.16
C ARG A 216 22.09 -9.02 16.80
N PHE A 217 21.32 -7.96 16.98
CA PHE A 217 19.87 -7.97 16.85
C PHE A 217 19.50 -7.33 15.51
N VAL A 218 19.16 -8.16 14.52
CA VAL A 218 18.89 -7.69 13.15
C VAL A 218 17.44 -7.23 13.01
N GLU A 219 16.52 -7.95 13.66
CA GLU A 219 15.10 -7.64 13.73
C GLU A 219 14.58 -7.85 15.16
N VAL A 220 13.73 -6.95 15.65
CA VAL A 220 12.84 -7.16 16.80
C VAL A 220 11.46 -6.61 16.44
N VAL A 221 10.47 -7.49 16.30
CA VAL A 221 9.10 -7.15 15.84
C VAL A 221 8.03 -7.78 16.71
N LEU A 222 6.81 -7.24 16.62
CA LEU A 222 5.63 -7.88 17.16
C LEU A 222 5.42 -9.23 16.45
N LEU A 223 5.34 -10.32 17.20
CA LEU A 223 4.81 -11.58 16.67
C LEU A 223 3.30 -11.42 16.54
N GLU A 224 2.82 -11.18 15.32
CA GLU A 224 1.41 -10.91 15.07
C GLU A 224 0.51 -12.04 15.64
N PRO A 225 -0.58 -11.68 16.35
CA PRO A 225 -1.50 -12.62 16.94
C PRO A 225 -2.42 -13.23 15.87
N GLU A 226 -2.88 -14.45 16.13
CA GLU A 226 -3.79 -15.19 15.25
C GLU A 226 -5.04 -14.39 14.86
N LYS A 227 -5.56 -14.57 13.64
CA LYS A 227 -6.73 -13.81 13.14
C LYS A 227 -7.95 -13.88 14.06
N HIS A 228 -8.13 -14.98 14.80
CA HIS A 228 -9.21 -15.13 15.79
C HIS A 228 -9.02 -14.25 17.04
N VAL A 229 -7.77 -14.01 17.45
CA VAL A 229 -7.42 -13.06 18.52
C VAL A 229 -7.63 -11.64 18.03
N VAL A 230 -7.24 -11.34 16.78
CA VAL A 230 -7.50 -10.03 16.16
C VAL A 230 -9.01 -9.78 16.07
N ALA A 231 -9.80 -10.72 15.57
CA ALA A 231 -11.27 -10.55 15.46
C ALA A 231 -11.94 -10.33 16.82
N LEU A 232 -11.44 -10.97 17.89
CA LEU A 232 -11.87 -10.74 19.26
C LEU A 232 -11.45 -9.36 19.79
N ALA A 233 -10.23 -8.91 19.47
CA ALA A 233 -9.73 -7.60 19.87
C ALA A 233 -10.44 -6.47 19.11
N ASP A 234 -10.58 -6.56 17.78
CA ASP A 234 -11.43 -5.73 16.94
C ASP A 234 -12.83 -5.57 17.59
N ALA A 235 -13.48 -6.68 17.95
CA ALA A 235 -14.80 -6.67 18.58
C ALA A 235 -14.84 -6.00 19.97
N TYR A 236 -13.73 -6.00 20.73
CA TYR A 236 -13.61 -5.32 22.04
C TYR A 236 -13.18 -3.85 21.93
N PHE A 237 -12.46 -3.49 20.86
CA PHE A 237 -11.92 -2.14 20.67
C PHE A 237 -12.81 -1.22 19.83
N PHE A 238 -13.76 -1.74 19.03
CA PHE A 238 -14.63 -0.92 18.16
C PHE A 238 -16.05 -0.68 18.74
N PRO A 239 -16.51 0.59 18.79
CA PRO A 239 -17.90 0.90 19.14
C PRO A 239 -18.91 0.59 18.01
N PRO A 240 -20.19 0.34 18.34
CA PRO A 240 -20.73 0.11 19.67
C PRO A 240 -20.43 -1.33 20.14
N PHE A 241 -19.71 -1.47 21.25
CA PHE A 241 -19.43 -2.77 21.86
C PHE A 241 -20.74 -3.43 22.33
N GLN A 242 -21.22 -4.43 21.60
CA GLN A 242 -22.38 -5.24 21.95
C GLN A 242 -21.94 -6.65 22.40
N PRO A 243 -21.62 -6.88 23.68
CA PRO A 243 -21.27 -8.20 24.19
C PRO A 243 -22.42 -9.23 24.09
N SER A 244 -23.64 -8.76 23.79
CA SER A 244 -24.80 -9.59 23.43
C SER A 244 -24.70 -10.28 22.08
N LEU A 245 -23.81 -9.83 21.18
CA LEU A 245 -23.56 -10.48 19.88
C LEU A 245 -22.56 -11.64 19.97
N LEU A 246 -21.87 -11.81 21.11
CA LEU A 246 -20.98 -12.95 21.34
C LEU A 246 -21.79 -14.16 21.82
N PRO A 247 -21.83 -15.29 21.08
CA PRO A 247 -22.74 -16.39 21.41
C PRO A 247 -22.46 -17.07 22.76
N ARG A 248 -23.31 -16.83 23.76
CA ARG A 248 -23.32 -17.55 25.05
C ARG A 248 -23.89 -18.97 24.91
N ILE A 249 -23.25 -19.79 24.09
CA ILE A 249 -23.58 -21.21 23.91
C ILE A 249 -23.06 -21.99 25.13
N LYS A 250 -23.87 -22.90 25.70
CA LYS A 250 -23.36 -23.90 26.66
C LYS A 250 -22.38 -24.82 25.93
N GLY A 251 -21.09 -24.68 26.21
CA GLY A 251 -20.02 -25.36 25.47
C GLY A 251 -19.47 -24.59 24.26
N GLY A 252 -19.86 -23.31 24.09
CA GLY A 252 -19.18 -22.40 23.17
C GLY A 252 -17.78 -22.01 23.66
N PRO A 253 -16.95 -21.38 22.81
CA PRO A 253 -15.64 -20.89 23.22
C PRO A 253 -15.77 -19.89 24.37
N ILE A 254 -14.96 -20.06 25.42
CA ILE A 254 -14.85 -19.09 26.51
C ILE A 254 -14.32 -17.80 25.89
N ILE A 255 -15.14 -16.74 25.89
CA ILE A 255 -14.70 -15.38 25.56
C ILE A 255 -13.59 -15.01 26.56
N PRO A 256 -12.33 -14.86 26.14
CA PRO A 256 -11.25 -14.57 27.07
C PRO A 256 -11.48 -13.21 27.75
N SER A 257 -11.61 -13.21 29.08
CA SER A 257 -11.65 -11.98 29.88
C SER A 257 -10.32 -11.22 29.86
N LYS A 258 -9.27 -11.85 29.35
CA LYS A 258 -7.96 -11.28 29.05
C LYS A 258 -7.48 -11.81 27.70
N LEU A 259 -7.13 -10.91 26.78
CA LEU A 259 -6.47 -11.24 25.52
C LEU A 259 -5.08 -11.86 25.80
N PRO A 260 -4.52 -12.69 24.90
CA PRO A 260 -3.24 -13.35 25.12
C PRO A 260 -2.10 -12.33 25.30
N PRO A 261 -1.00 -12.71 25.98
CA PRO A 261 0.14 -11.84 26.18
C PRO A 261 0.79 -11.46 24.85
N ARG A 262 1.24 -10.21 24.73
CA ARG A 262 2.03 -9.73 23.58
C ARG A 262 3.35 -10.50 23.52
N ARG A 263 3.80 -10.80 22.30
CA ARG A 263 5.03 -11.55 22.05
C ARG A 263 5.89 -10.78 21.06
N ALA A 264 7.20 -10.71 21.33
CA ALA A 264 8.19 -10.23 20.40
C ALA A 264 8.82 -11.43 19.67
N ARG A 265 9.05 -11.28 18.37
CA ARG A 265 9.93 -12.12 17.56
C ARG A 265 11.25 -11.37 17.38
N LEU A 266 12.38 -12.07 17.52
CA LEU A 266 13.70 -11.50 17.32
C LEU A 266 14.52 -12.36 16.35
N ILE A 267 15.17 -11.74 15.37
CA ILE A 267 16.23 -12.36 14.56
C ILE A 267 17.56 -11.94 15.18
N VAL A 268 18.31 -12.91 15.69
CA VAL A 268 19.59 -12.70 16.37
C VAL A 268 20.70 -13.42 15.62
N TYR A 269 21.65 -12.63 15.10
CA TYR A 269 22.90 -13.09 14.50
C TYR A 269 23.99 -13.21 15.57
N ASN A 270 24.90 -14.17 15.43
CA ASN A 270 26.05 -14.31 16.31
C ASN A 270 27.36 -14.09 15.54
N LYS A 271 27.97 -12.90 15.67
CA LYS A 271 29.21 -12.52 14.96
C LYS A 271 30.40 -13.44 15.30
N LYS A 272 30.32 -14.26 16.35
CA LYS A 272 31.38 -15.22 16.73
C LYS A 272 31.19 -16.63 16.15
N SER A 273 29.96 -17.14 16.04
CA SER A 273 29.69 -18.48 15.50
C SER A 273 29.14 -18.50 14.06
N ASN A 274 28.83 -17.32 13.49
CA ASN A 274 28.11 -17.14 12.23
C ASN A 274 26.69 -17.76 12.22
N GLU A 275 26.13 -18.07 13.40
CA GLU A 275 24.80 -18.65 13.53
C GLU A 275 23.71 -17.58 13.52
N THR A 276 22.59 -17.90 12.88
CA THR A 276 21.36 -17.09 12.89
C THR A 276 20.29 -17.80 13.71
N SER A 277 19.58 -17.08 14.56
CA SER A 277 18.60 -17.65 15.47
C SER A 277 17.32 -16.83 15.58
N ILE A 278 16.18 -17.51 15.62
CA ILE A 278 14.86 -16.91 15.82
C ILE A 278 14.44 -17.16 17.26
N TRP A 279 14.11 -16.08 17.98
CA TRP A 279 13.66 -16.12 19.36
C TRP A 279 12.23 -15.59 19.47
N ILE A 280 11.41 -16.22 20.31
CA ILE A 280 10.09 -15.69 20.69
C ILE A 280 10.11 -15.36 22.18
N VAL A 281 9.88 -14.11 22.53
CA VAL A 281 9.79 -13.61 23.91
C VAL A 281 8.35 -13.21 24.22
N GLU A 282 7.79 -13.77 25.28
CA GLU A 282 6.51 -13.35 25.85
C GLU A 282 6.71 -12.21 26.84
N LEU A 283 5.95 -11.13 26.66
CA LEU A 283 6.09 -9.90 27.41
C LEU A 283 5.04 -9.85 28.54
N THR A 284 5.49 -9.68 29.78
CA THR A 284 4.59 -9.36 30.90
C THR A 284 4.43 -7.84 31.03
N GLU A 285 3.27 -7.39 31.53
CA GLU A 285 2.76 -6.02 31.38
C GLU A 285 3.78 -4.89 31.63
N VAL A 286 4.28 -4.30 30.55
CA VAL A 286 5.26 -3.21 30.55
C VAL A 286 4.58 -1.88 30.89
N HIS A 287 4.25 -1.69 32.16
CA HIS A 287 3.74 -0.41 32.67
C HIS A 287 4.84 0.66 32.61
N ALA A 288 4.61 1.73 31.84
CA ALA A 288 5.58 2.79 31.58
C ALA A 288 5.85 3.75 32.77
N THR A 289 5.36 3.45 33.97
CA THR A 289 5.36 4.37 35.12
C THR A 289 5.62 3.68 36.46
N THR A 290 6.85 3.23 36.72
CA THR A 290 7.39 3.18 38.10
C THR A 290 8.92 3.06 38.13
N ARG A 291 9.56 3.78 39.07
CA ARG A 291 10.99 3.64 39.35
C ARG A 291 11.24 2.32 40.09
N GLY A 292 11.97 1.39 39.49
CA GLY A 292 12.50 0.19 40.17
C GLY A 292 11.73 -1.13 39.97
N GLY A 293 10.74 -1.19 39.06
CA GLY A 293 10.06 -2.44 38.74
C GLY A 293 10.90 -3.36 37.84
N HIS A 294 11.05 -4.65 38.20
CA HIS A 294 11.68 -5.63 37.32
C HIS A 294 10.74 -6.03 36.17
N HIS A 295 10.82 -5.35 35.04
CA HIS A 295 10.23 -5.83 33.78
C HIS A 295 10.82 -7.21 33.43
N ARG A 296 9.97 -8.19 33.08
CA ARG A 296 10.41 -9.56 32.77
C ARG A 296 9.73 -10.06 31.50
N GLY A 297 10.49 -10.14 30.41
CA GLY A 297 10.15 -11.05 29.32
C GLY A 297 10.46 -12.51 29.71
N LYS A 298 9.87 -13.44 28.96
CA LYS A 298 10.14 -14.88 29.07
C LYS A 298 10.39 -15.45 27.68
N VAL A 299 11.53 -16.11 27.46
CA VAL A 299 11.74 -16.89 26.23
C VAL A 299 10.72 -18.03 26.18
N VAL A 300 9.94 -18.09 25.10
CA VAL A 300 8.96 -19.15 24.80
C VAL A 300 9.61 -20.22 23.94
N SER A 301 10.38 -19.82 22.93
CA SER A 301 11.15 -20.69 22.05
C SER A 301 12.39 -19.97 21.53
N THR A 302 13.37 -20.78 21.12
CA THR A 302 14.58 -20.37 20.41
C THR A 302 14.91 -21.46 19.39
N GLU A 303 15.24 -21.06 18.16
CA GLU A 303 15.58 -21.97 17.07
C GLU A 303 16.82 -21.42 16.34
N VAL A 304 17.81 -22.28 16.08
CA VAL A 304 18.99 -21.91 15.26
C VAL A 304 18.70 -22.33 13.82
N VAL A 305 18.58 -21.35 12.94
CA VAL A 305 18.32 -21.58 11.52
C VAL A 305 19.66 -21.78 10.82
N ARG A 306 19.83 -22.96 10.21
CA ARG A 306 21.07 -23.33 9.49
C ARG A 306 21.04 -22.87 8.05
N ASP A 307 22.23 -22.66 7.50
CA ASP A 307 22.47 -22.39 6.09
C ASP A 307 21.69 -21.16 5.57
N VAL A 308 21.74 -20.07 6.34
CA VAL A 308 21.12 -18.76 6.02
C VAL A 308 22.03 -17.61 6.45
N GLN A 309 21.79 -16.43 5.87
CA GLN A 309 22.28 -15.15 6.38
C GLN A 309 21.09 -14.19 6.55
N PRO A 310 21.05 -13.37 7.61
CA PRO A 310 20.03 -12.34 7.80
C PRO A 310 20.33 -11.10 6.94
N PRO A 311 19.39 -10.14 6.86
CA PRO A 311 19.64 -8.81 6.30
C PRO A 311 20.91 -8.16 6.85
N MET A 312 21.51 -7.26 6.08
CA MET A 312 22.68 -6.49 6.53
C MET A 312 22.29 -5.27 7.37
N ASP A 313 23.25 -4.75 8.12
CA ASP A 313 23.07 -3.57 8.98
C ASP A 313 23.90 -2.39 8.48
N ALA A 314 23.45 -1.16 8.76
CA ALA A 314 24.20 0.05 8.45
C ALA A 314 25.53 0.12 9.23
N GLU A 315 25.60 -0.48 10.44
CA GLU A 315 26.87 -0.68 11.17
C GLU A 315 27.85 -1.53 10.34
N GLU A 316 27.36 -2.58 9.67
CA GLU A 316 28.17 -3.45 8.83
C GLU A 316 28.60 -2.77 7.51
N TYR A 317 27.82 -1.83 6.99
CA TYR A 317 28.18 -1.04 5.81
C TYR A 317 29.32 -0.08 6.10
N ALA A 318 29.26 0.63 7.23
CA ALA A 318 30.34 1.52 7.67
C ALA A 318 31.63 0.75 8.00
N GLU A 319 31.55 -0.39 8.69
CA GLU A 319 32.70 -1.27 8.93
C GLU A 319 33.31 -1.77 7.61
N CYS A 320 32.49 -2.20 6.64
CA CYS A 320 32.96 -2.70 5.33
C CYS A 320 33.65 -1.62 4.49
N GLU A 321 33.09 -0.41 4.43
CA GLU A 321 33.71 0.70 3.70
C GLU A 321 35.10 1.02 4.26
N ALA A 322 35.24 1.12 5.58
CA ALA A 322 36.53 1.39 6.23
C ALA A 322 37.56 0.29 5.92
N VAL A 323 37.16 -0.99 6.03
CA VAL A 323 38.01 -2.15 5.73
C VAL A 323 38.52 -2.15 4.29
N VAL A 324 37.69 -1.75 3.32
CA VAL A 324 38.10 -1.66 1.91
C VAL A 324 39.03 -0.46 1.71
N LYS A 325 38.71 0.73 2.26
CA LYS A 325 39.54 1.94 2.16
C LYS A 325 40.94 1.76 2.75
N ASP A 326 41.10 0.98 3.82
CA ASP A 326 42.40 0.71 4.43
C ASP A 326 43.20 -0.43 3.79
N TYR A 327 42.57 -1.28 2.96
CA TYR A 327 43.24 -2.42 2.34
C TYR A 327 44.35 -1.98 1.35
N PRO A 328 45.65 -2.28 1.60
CA PRO A 328 46.73 -1.66 0.83
C PRO A 328 46.70 -1.92 -0.70
N PRO A 329 46.42 -3.14 -1.19
CA PRO A 329 46.28 -3.39 -2.63
C PRO A 329 45.13 -2.60 -3.29
N PHE A 330 44.05 -2.31 -2.55
CA PHE A 330 42.98 -1.43 -3.04
C PHE A 330 43.50 0.01 -3.19
N ARG A 331 44.17 0.54 -2.17
CA ARG A 331 44.78 1.88 -2.19
C ARG A 331 45.80 2.04 -3.33
N GLU A 332 46.58 1.02 -3.64
CA GLU A 332 47.45 1.00 -4.83
C GLU A 332 46.66 1.06 -6.14
N SER A 333 45.55 0.35 -6.25
CA SER A 333 44.69 0.34 -7.43
C SER A 333 43.81 1.58 -7.60
N MET A 334 43.57 2.33 -6.52
CA MET A 334 43.04 3.70 -6.53
C MET A 334 44.08 4.69 -7.05
N LYS A 335 45.33 4.61 -6.55
CA LYS A 335 46.43 5.46 -7.03
C LYS A 335 46.72 5.28 -8.53
N LYS A 336 46.66 4.05 -9.04
CA LYS A 336 46.74 3.77 -10.51
C LYS A 336 45.67 4.52 -11.31
N ARG A 337 44.50 4.79 -10.71
CA ARG A 337 43.36 5.50 -11.31
C ARG A 337 43.36 7.01 -11.01
N GLY A 338 44.42 7.53 -10.37
CA GLY A 338 44.58 8.95 -10.03
C GLY A 338 43.90 9.38 -8.72
N VAL A 339 43.48 8.44 -7.87
CA VAL A 339 42.85 8.73 -6.57
C VAL A 339 43.84 8.47 -5.44
N GLU A 340 44.34 9.55 -4.82
CA GLU A 340 45.23 9.48 -3.65
C GLU A 340 44.50 9.70 -2.32
N ASP A 341 43.43 10.52 -2.34
CA ASP A 341 42.52 10.75 -1.21
C ASP A 341 41.44 9.64 -1.18
N MET A 342 41.34 8.93 -0.05
CA MET A 342 40.36 7.86 0.14
C MET A 342 39.01 8.37 0.67
N ASP A 343 38.93 9.61 1.16
CA ASP A 343 37.70 10.21 1.68
C ASP A 343 36.76 10.61 0.53
N LEU A 344 37.29 10.74 -0.69
CA LEU A 344 36.51 10.87 -1.93
C LEU A 344 35.78 9.57 -2.31
N LEU A 345 36.22 8.41 -1.84
CA LEU A 345 35.64 7.13 -2.25
C LEU A 345 34.36 6.82 -1.48
N MET A 346 33.43 6.15 -2.16
CA MET A 346 32.23 5.54 -1.58
C MET A 346 32.27 4.04 -1.86
N VAL A 347 31.95 3.21 -0.86
CA VAL A 347 31.98 1.75 -0.95
C VAL A 347 30.63 1.16 -0.50
N ASP A 348 29.69 1.04 -1.42
CA ASP A 348 28.38 0.44 -1.19
C ASP A 348 28.52 -1.08 -0.99
N ALA A 349 28.29 -1.58 0.23
CA ALA A 349 28.52 -2.97 0.62
C ALA A 349 27.42 -3.95 0.12
N TRP A 350 27.31 -4.12 -1.20
CA TRP A 350 26.26 -4.94 -1.84
C TRP A 350 26.31 -6.44 -1.48
N CYS A 351 25.12 -7.02 -1.32
CA CYS A 351 24.89 -8.47 -1.16
C CYS A 351 25.49 -9.28 -2.33
N VAL A 352 26.01 -10.48 -2.03
CA VAL A 352 26.64 -11.36 -3.05
C VAL A 352 25.63 -12.20 -3.85
N GLY A 353 24.37 -12.23 -3.44
CA GLY A 353 23.34 -13.13 -3.96
C GLY A 353 23.70 -14.61 -3.75
N TYR A 354 23.36 -15.48 -4.69
CA TYR A 354 23.82 -16.88 -4.67
C TYR A 354 24.04 -17.43 -6.08
N HIS A 355 25.28 -17.34 -6.57
CA HIS A 355 25.67 -17.74 -7.92
C HIS A 355 26.29 -19.14 -7.95
N SER A 356 27.04 -19.48 -6.92
CA SER A 356 27.87 -20.69 -6.76
C SER A 356 27.96 -21.11 -5.28
N ASN A 357 28.58 -22.26 -5.01
CA ASN A 357 28.84 -22.69 -3.63
C ASN A 357 29.93 -21.86 -2.92
N ALA A 358 30.63 -20.95 -3.61
CA ALA A 358 31.52 -19.98 -2.97
C ALA A 358 30.75 -18.84 -2.29
N ASP A 359 29.51 -18.57 -2.73
CA ASP A 359 28.60 -17.59 -2.11
C ASP A 359 27.86 -18.15 -0.88
N ALA A 360 28.24 -19.33 -0.40
CA ALA A 360 27.51 -20.06 0.63
C ALA A 360 27.48 -19.35 2.00
N PRO A 361 26.37 -19.46 2.75
CA PRO A 361 26.16 -18.75 4.02
C PRO A 361 27.08 -19.21 5.17
N SER A 362 27.99 -20.17 4.92
CA SER A 362 29.06 -20.57 5.83
C SER A 362 30.03 -19.42 6.17
N ARG A 363 30.07 -18.38 5.34
CA ARG A 363 30.61 -17.04 5.66
C ARG A 363 29.56 -15.99 5.34
N ARG A 364 29.56 -14.88 6.08
CA ARG A 364 28.75 -13.69 5.77
C ARG A 364 29.57 -12.79 4.83
N LEU A 365 29.06 -12.55 3.62
CA LEU A 365 29.86 -11.99 2.52
C LEU A 365 29.19 -10.75 1.90
N ALA A 366 30.02 -9.76 1.54
CA ALA A 366 29.64 -8.67 0.64
C ALA A 366 30.59 -8.58 -0.56
N LYS A 367 30.07 -8.11 -1.70
CA LYS A 367 30.85 -7.78 -2.92
C LYS A 367 30.57 -6.32 -3.26
N PRO A 368 31.31 -5.36 -2.68
CA PRO A 368 30.97 -3.95 -2.80
C PRO A 368 30.88 -3.44 -4.25
N LEU A 369 30.19 -2.32 -4.42
CA LEU A 369 30.32 -1.42 -5.55
C LEU A 369 31.09 -0.19 -5.09
N ILE A 370 31.88 0.41 -5.98
CA ILE A 370 32.86 1.43 -5.60
C ILE A 370 32.69 2.64 -6.52
N PHE A 371 32.53 3.81 -5.91
CA PHE A 371 32.32 5.08 -6.60
C PHE A 371 33.29 6.14 -6.06
N CYS A 372 33.47 7.24 -6.79
CA CYS A 372 34.44 8.27 -6.46
C CYS A 372 33.84 9.67 -6.64
N ARG A 373 33.80 10.45 -5.56
CA ARG A 373 33.59 11.90 -5.61
C ARG A 373 34.72 12.59 -6.39
N THR A 374 34.50 13.83 -6.79
CA THR A 374 35.53 14.70 -7.38
C THR A 374 36.12 15.62 -6.31
N GLU A 375 35.29 16.08 -5.38
CA GLU A 375 35.58 17.18 -4.45
C GLU A 375 35.09 16.79 -3.04
N SER A 376 35.98 16.86 -2.03
CA SER A 376 35.67 16.41 -0.67
C SER A 376 34.89 17.43 0.16
N ASP A 377 34.99 18.72 -0.20
CA ASP A 377 34.29 19.86 0.39
C ASP A 377 32.85 20.05 -0.11
N CYS A 378 32.42 19.28 -1.13
CA CYS A 378 31.03 19.19 -1.58
C CYS A 378 30.38 17.88 -1.07
N PRO A 379 29.84 17.83 0.18
CA PRO A 379 29.23 16.61 0.72
C PRO A 379 27.90 16.22 0.06
N MET A 380 27.33 17.08 -0.79
CA MET A 380 26.14 16.80 -1.61
C MET A 380 26.49 16.60 -3.10
N GLU A 381 27.76 16.38 -3.43
CA GLU A 381 28.15 15.92 -4.76
C GLU A 381 27.56 14.53 -5.05
N ASN A 382 27.11 14.33 -6.29
CA ASN A 382 26.69 13.02 -6.77
C ASN A 382 27.89 12.07 -6.93
N GLY A 383 28.28 11.37 -5.85
CA GLY A 383 29.40 10.43 -5.88
C GLY A 383 29.22 9.25 -6.85
N TYR A 384 27.97 8.86 -7.13
CA TYR A 384 27.63 7.83 -8.13
C TYR A 384 28.01 8.23 -9.57
N ALA A 385 28.34 9.50 -9.82
CA ALA A 385 28.78 10.00 -11.13
C ALA A 385 30.05 9.33 -11.69
N ARG A 386 30.89 8.71 -10.84
CA ARG A 386 32.19 8.16 -11.26
C ARG A 386 32.43 6.76 -10.67
N PRO A 387 31.72 5.73 -11.16
CA PRO A 387 31.95 4.33 -10.77
C PRO A 387 33.36 3.83 -11.12
N VAL A 388 33.91 2.99 -10.25
CA VAL A 388 35.22 2.35 -10.40
C VAL A 388 35.05 0.92 -10.93
N GLU A 389 35.05 0.74 -12.26
CA GLU A 389 34.95 -0.60 -12.86
C GLU A 389 36.29 -1.37 -12.89
N GLY A 390 36.14 -2.69 -13.02
CA GLY A 390 37.23 -3.63 -13.29
C GLY A 390 38.03 -4.09 -12.07
N ILE A 391 37.64 -3.66 -10.87
CA ILE A 391 38.12 -4.21 -9.60
C ILE A 391 37.11 -5.21 -9.05
N HIS A 392 37.58 -6.33 -8.52
CA HIS A 392 36.81 -7.28 -7.73
C HIS A 392 37.26 -7.23 -6.28
N VAL A 393 36.30 -7.16 -5.36
CA VAL A 393 36.53 -7.19 -3.90
C VAL A 393 35.50 -8.13 -3.27
N LEU A 394 35.96 -9.02 -2.41
CA LEU A 394 35.12 -9.87 -1.56
C LEU A 394 35.47 -9.63 -0.10
N VAL A 395 34.48 -9.27 0.71
CA VAL A 395 34.65 -8.96 2.13
C VAL A 395 33.94 -10.02 2.96
N ASP A 396 34.63 -10.55 3.97
CA ASP A 396 34.03 -11.32 5.06
C ASP A 396 33.51 -10.34 6.12
N MET A 397 32.19 -10.18 6.18
CA MET A 397 31.50 -9.23 7.05
C MET A 397 31.43 -9.73 8.50
N GLN A 398 31.60 -11.03 8.75
CA GLN A 398 31.68 -11.55 10.11
C GLN A 398 32.97 -11.09 10.78
N ASN A 399 34.09 -11.20 10.05
CA ASN A 399 35.43 -10.94 10.55
C ASN A 399 35.97 -9.55 10.18
N MET A 400 35.23 -8.82 9.32
CA MET A 400 35.58 -7.50 8.78
C MET A 400 36.98 -7.47 8.14
N VAL A 401 37.17 -8.33 7.14
CA VAL A 401 38.42 -8.44 6.36
C VAL A 401 38.14 -8.65 4.87
N VAL A 402 38.96 -8.03 4.01
CA VAL A 402 39.02 -8.37 2.58
C VAL A 402 39.64 -9.75 2.41
N ILE A 403 38.94 -10.66 1.73
CA ILE A 403 39.38 -12.05 1.54
C ILE A 403 39.78 -12.39 0.10
N GLU A 404 39.23 -11.68 -0.89
CA GLU A 404 39.66 -11.75 -2.28
C GLU A 404 39.72 -10.32 -2.85
N PHE A 405 40.77 -10.02 -3.60
CA PHE A 405 40.99 -8.73 -4.25
C PHE A 405 41.71 -8.91 -5.59
N GLU A 406 41.12 -8.39 -6.67
CA GLU A 406 41.70 -8.47 -8.01
C GLU A 406 41.41 -7.20 -8.83
N ASP A 407 42.46 -6.48 -9.24
CA ASP A 407 42.35 -5.40 -10.24
C ASP A 407 42.34 -6.00 -11.66
N ARG A 408 41.23 -6.64 -12.03
CA ARG A 408 41.06 -7.48 -13.23
C ARG A 408 41.18 -6.71 -14.54
N LYS A 409 40.69 -5.46 -14.59
CA LYS A 409 40.67 -4.61 -15.80
C LYS A 409 40.89 -3.16 -15.36
N PHE A 410 41.94 -2.51 -15.86
CA PHE A 410 42.08 -1.07 -15.69
C PHE A 410 41.02 -0.34 -16.53
N VAL A 411 39.91 0.03 -15.91
CA VAL A 411 38.94 0.98 -16.48
C VAL A 411 39.27 2.37 -15.93
N PRO A 412 39.46 3.39 -16.78
CA PRO A 412 39.68 4.75 -16.32
C PRO A 412 38.42 5.27 -15.61
N LEU A 413 38.62 6.10 -14.58
CA LEU A 413 37.50 6.83 -13.97
C LEU A 413 36.83 7.74 -15.00
N PRO A 414 35.49 7.81 -15.04
CA PRO A 414 34.78 8.81 -15.83
C PRO A 414 35.26 10.24 -15.49
N PRO A 415 35.33 11.14 -16.50
CA PRO A 415 35.59 12.55 -16.26
C PRO A 415 34.48 13.15 -15.39
N ALA A 416 34.81 14.17 -14.60
CA ALA A 416 33.81 14.86 -13.79
C ALA A 416 32.81 15.60 -14.68
N ASP A 417 31.57 15.09 -14.73
CA ASP A 417 30.49 15.71 -15.48
C ASP A 417 30.06 17.04 -14.78
N PRO A 418 30.04 18.19 -15.47
CA PRO A 418 29.52 19.43 -14.89
C PRO A 418 28.03 19.36 -14.51
N LEU A 419 27.25 18.43 -15.09
CA LEU A 419 25.82 18.28 -14.83
C LEU A 419 25.49 17.37 -13.63
N ARG A 420 26.51 16.74 -13.00
CA ARG A 420 26.31 15.73 -11.94
C ARG A 420 25.62 16.27 -10.67
N ASN A 421 25.72 17.56 -10.37
CA ASN A 421 25.23 18.14 -9.12
C ASN A 421 23.77 18.62 -9.23
N TYR A 422 22.95 18.16 -8.29
CA TYR A 422 21.50 18.43 -8.18
C TYR A 422 21.12 19.43 -7.08
N THR A 423 22.11 20.09 -6.47
CA THR A 423 21.97 21.10 -5.43
C THR A 423 21.35 22.42 -5.96
N PRO A 424 20.96 23.39 -5.11
CA PRO A 424 20.40 24.67 -5.56
C PRO A 424 21.30 25.40 -6.56
N GLY A 425 20.71 26.10 -7.53
CA GLY A 425 21.37 26.68 -8.70
C GLY A 425 22.65 27.46 -8.38
N GLU A 426 22.62 28.29 -7.33
CA GLU A 426 23.76 29.07 -6.83
C GLU A 426 25.02 28.20 -6.59
N THR A 427 24.84 26.97 -6.11
CA THR A 427 25.94 26.03 -5.76
C THR A 427 26.43 25.20 -6.94
N ARG A 428 25.67 25.12 -8.05
CA ARG A 428 25.99 24.34 -9.26
C ARG A 428 26.16 25.20 -10.52
N ALA A 429 26.46 26.49 -10.34
CA ALA A 429 26.59 27.50 -11.40
C ALA A 429 25.36 27.60 -12.34
N GLY A 430 24.18 27.27 -11.83
CA GLY A 430 22.89 27.38 -12.51
C GLY A 430 22.01 28.48 -11.94
N VAL A 431 20.75 28.55 -12.40
CA VAL A 431 19.74 29.48 -11.89
C VAL A 431 18.45 28.68 -11.68
N ASP A 432 17.86 28.78 -10.49
CA ASP A 432 16.60 28.11 -10.17
C ASP A 432 15.38 28.93 -10.65
N ARG A 433 14.23 28.27 -10.78
CA ARG A 433 13.03 28.85 -11.42
C ARG A 433 12.34 29.89 -10.53
N SER A 434 12.27 31.14 -11.01
CA SER A 434 11.65 32.26 -10.30
C SER A 434 10.13 32.43 -10.52
N ASP A 435 9.50 31.58 -11.34
CA ASP A 435 8.07 31.63 -11.67
C ASP A 435 7.19 30.69 -10.82
N VAL A 436 7.81 29.82 -10.01
CA VAL A 436 7.13 28.88 -9.12
C VAL A 436 6.52 29.62 -7.93
N LYS A 437 5.20 29.81 -7.94
CA LYS A 437 4.45 30.47 -6.86
C LYS A 437 4.11 29.49 -5.73
N PRO A 438 4.06 29.93 -4.46
CA PRO A 438 3.65 29.09 -3.34
C PRO A 438 2.24 28.49 -3.52
N LEU A 439 2.10 27.20 -3.22
CA LEU A 439 0.82 26.49 -3.15
C LEU A 439 0.52 26.12 -1.69
N HIS A 440 -0.53 26.71 -1.11
CA HIS A 440 -0.90 26.47 0.28
C HIS A 440 -2.10 25.53 0.38
N ILE A 441 -1.86 24.32 0.90
CA ILE A 441 -2.92 23.36 1.26
C ILE A 441 -3.23 23.54 2.75
N ILE A 442 -4.44 24.01 3.07
CA ILE A 442 -4.83 24.39 4.44
C ILE A 442 -6.19 23.76 4.78
N GLN A 443 -6.29 23.18 5.97
CA GLN A 443 -7.55 22.68 6.55
C GLN A 443 -7.88 23.49 7.82
N PRO A 444 -8.69 24.57 7.73
CA PRO A 444 -8.89 25.50 8.84
C PRO A 444 -9.66 24.89 10.02
N GLU A 445 -10.53 23.91 9.75
CA GLU A 445 -11.29 23.15 10.76
C GLU A 445 -10.56 21.86 11.21
N GLY A 446 -9.32 21.65 10.74
CA GLY A 446 -8.59 20.40 10.92
C GLY A 446 -8.99 19.30 9.92
N PRO A 447 -8.49 18.06 10.12
CA PRO A 447 -8.70 16.95 9.20
C PRO A 447 -10.03 16.22 9.45
N SER A 448 -10.56 15.59 8.41
CA SER A 448 -11.77 14.73 8.49
C SER A 448 -11.48 13.33 9.04
N PHE A 449 -10.22 13.01 9.34
CA PHE A 449 -9.81 11.74 9.93
C PHE A 449 -9.63 11.86 11.46
N ARG A 450 -9.90 10.77 12.18
CA ARG A 450 -9.61 10.63 13.61
C ARG A 450 -8.55 9.56 13.81
N VAL A 451 -7.70 9.74 14.82
CA VAL A 451 -6.64 8.79 15.19
C VAL A 451 -6.70 8.52 16.69
N ASN A 452 -6.61 7.24 17.08
CA ASN A 452 -6.58 6.80 18.47
C ASN A 452 -5.52 5.70 18.65
N GLY A 453 -4.33 6.08 19.15
CA GLY A 453 -3.14 5.24 19.02
C GLY A 453 -2.83 4.99 17.55
N HIS A 454 -2.78 3.72 17.14
CA HIS A 454 -2.58 3.31 15.75
C HIS A 454 -3.89 3.09 14.96
N TYR A 455 -5.06 3.27 15.57
CA TYR A 455 -6.35 3.14 14.90
C TYR A 455 -6.75 4.44 14.18
N VAL A 456 -7.21 4.32 12.94
CA VAL A 456 -7.62 5.43 12.08
C VAL A 456 -9.09 5.26 11.67
N GLU A 457 -9.85 6.36 11.69
CA GLU A 457 -11.20 6.47 11.11
C GLU A 457 -11.25 7.63 10.11
N TRP A 458 -11.82 7.43 8.93
CA TRP A 458 -12.03 8.50 7.93
C TRP A 458 -13.09 8.10 6.90
N GLN A 459 -14.08 8.97 6.62
CA GLN A 459 -15.08 8.76 5.55
C GLN A 459 -15.63 7.31 5.47
N LYS A 460 -16.05 6.76 6.62
CA LYS A 460 -16.52 5.37 6.86
C LYS A 460 -15.43 4.27 6.84
N TRP A 461 -14.24 4.52 6.29
CA TRP A 461 -13.09 3.62 6.47
C TRP A 461 -12.62 3.57 7.91
N ASN A 462 -12.14 2.40 8.30
CA ASN A 462 -11.45 2.17 9.57
C ASN A 462 -10.41 1.05 9.45
N PHE A 463 -9.23 1.25 10.03
CA PHE A 463 -8.08 0.34 9.97
C PHE A 463 -7.05 0.67 11.07
N ARG A 464 -5.97 -0.13 11.17
CA ARG A 464 -4.80 0.16 12.02
C ARG A 464 -3.51 0.26 11.20
N ILE A 465 -2.61 1.14 11.63
CA ILE A 465 -1.26 1.34 11.05
C ILE A 465 -0.23 0.59 11.90
N GLY A 466 0.33 -0.48 11.33
CA GLY A 466 1.52 -1.18 11.82
C GLY A 466 2.78 -0.78 11.04
N PHE A 467 3.94 -1.16 11.56
CA PHE A 467 5.22 -0.95 10.88
C PHE A 467 6.23 -2.05 11.26
N THR A 468 7.03 -2.53 10.30
CA THR A 468 8.09 -3.52 10.51
C THR A 468 9.39 -3.08 9.80
N PRO A 469 10.60 -3.45 10.28
CA PRO A 469 11.84 -3.04 9.63
C PRO A 469 12.05 -3.67 8.24
N ARG A 470 11.42 -4.83 7.95
CA ARG A 470 11.45 -5.47 6.62
C ARG A 470 10.49 -4.84 5.63
N GLU A 471 9.21 -4.77 5.97
CA GLU A 471 8.13 -4.36 5.05
C GLU A 471 7.91 -2.84 5.01
N GLY A 472 8.34 -2.13 6.06
CA GLY A 472 7.89 -0.78 6.34
C GLY A 472 6.43 -0.76 6.76
N LEU A 473 5.60 -0.01 6.03
CA LEU A 473 4.20 0.24 6.36
C LEU A 473 3.30 -1.00 6.16
N VAL A 474 2.59 -1.39 7.21
CA VAL A 474 1.57 -2.44 7.19
C VAL A 474 0.22 -1.86 7.61
N ILE A 475 -0.85 -2.16 6.88
CA ILE A 475 -2.22 -1.78 7.26
C ILE A 475 -2.98 -3.03 7.71
N HIS A 476 -3.62 -2.99 8.88
CA HIS A 476 -4.38 -4.12 9.45
C HIS A 476 -5.87 -3.79 9.68
N SER A 477 -6.69 -4.84 9.77
CA SER A 477 -8.12 -4.76 10.14
C SER A 477 -8.94 -3.77 9.29
N ILE A 478 -8.72 -3.76 7.97
CA ILE A 478 -9.36 -2.84 7.02
C ILE A 478 -10.86 -3.17 6.88
N ALA A 479 -11.71 -2.20 7.19
CA ALA A 479 -13.16 -2.31 7.05
C ALA A 479 -13.81 -0.97 6.66
N TYR A 480 -15.06 -1.06 6.20
CA TYR A 480 -15.90 0.07 5.82
C TYR A 480 -17.22 0.05 6.60
N VAL A 481 -17.72 1.20 7.06
CA VAL A 481 -19.00 1.32 7.77
C VAL A 481 -20.14 1.59 6.79
N ASP A 482 -20.99 0.59 6.57
CA ASP A 482 -22.05 0.59 5.56
C ASP A 482 -23.45 0.70 6.19
N GLY A 483 -23.76 1.88 6.75
CA GLY A 483 -25.06 2.20 7.33
C GLY A 483 -25.54 1.14 8.35
N SER A 484 -26.73 0.57 8.12
CA SER A 484 -27.32 -0.47 8.98
C SER A 484 -26.65 -1.85 8.88
N ARG A 485 -25.75 -2.09 7.91
CA ARG A 485 -24.88 -3.28 7.90
C ARG A 485 -23.67 -3.13 8.84
N GLY A 486 -23.39 -1.93 9.36
CA GLY A 486 -22.30 -1.68 10.30
C GLY A 486 -20.91 -1.84 9.66
N ARG A 487 -19.92 -2.25 10.47
CA ARG A 487 -18.53 -2.47 10.04
C ARG A 487 -18.41 -3.76 9.21
N ARG A 488 -18.12 -3.62 7.92
CA ARG A 488 -17.92 -4.72 6.96
C ARG A 488 -16.43 -4.83 6.59
N PRO A 489 -15.74 -5.93 6.91
CA PRO A 489 -14.32 -6.08 6.58
C PRO A 489 -14.05 -6.22 5.08
N VAL A 490 -12.83 -5.85 4.68
CA VAL A 490 -12.34 -5.86 3.29
C VAL A 490 -11.05 -6.66 3.19
N ALA A 491 -10.06 -6.34 4.02
CA ALA A 491 -8.78 -7.03 4.12
C ALA A 491 -8.33 -7.09 5.59
N HIS A 492 -7.67 -8.18 5.97
CA HIS A 492 -7.11 -8.35 7.31
C HIS A 492 -5.73 -7.69 7.43
N ARG A 493 -4.89 -7.79 6.38
CA ARG A 493 -3.53 -7.25 6.32
C ARG A 493 -3.16 -6.86 4.88
N LEU A 494 -2.59 -5.68 4.70
CA LEU A 494 -2.05 -5.17 3.43
C LEU A 494 -0.62 -4.67 3.66
N SER A 495 0.35 -5.16 2.88
CA SER A 495 1.77 -4.76 2.97
C SER A 495 2.53 -4.99 1.67
N PHE A 496 3.73 -4.41 1.57
CA PHE A 496 4.74 -4.80 0.59
C PHE A 496 5.76 -5.71 1.28
N VAL A 497 5.95 -6.93 0.77
CA VAL A 497 6.70 -8.00 1.45
C VAL A 497 8.04 -8.35 0.83
N GLU A 498 8.26 -7.95 -0.41
CA GLU A 498 9.54 -8.08 -1.09
C GLU A 498 9.65 -7.06 -2.22
N MET A 499 10.87 -6.58 -2.45
CA MET A 499 11.27 -5.80 -3.62
C MET A 499 12.48 -6.48 -4.26
N VAL A 500 12.56 -6.54 -5.59
CA VAL A 500 13.69 -7.16 -6.30
C VAL A 500 14.08 -6.34 -7.53
N VAL A 501 15.35 -5.96 -7.62
CA VAL A 501 15.88 -5.09 -8.70
C VAL A 501 16.96 -5.80 -9.53
N PRO A 502 16.60 -6.63 -10.53
CA PRO A 502 17.57 -7.27 -11.43
C PRO A 502 18.04 -6.34 -12.56
N TYR A 503 19.36 -6.29 -12.78
CA TYR A 503 19.99 -5.56 -13.88
C TYR A 503 20.24 -6.45 -15.11
N GLY A 504 20.15 -5.86 -16.31
CA GLY A 504 20.19 -6.55 -17.60
C GLY A 504 21.56 -6.63 -18.29
N ASP A 505 22.63 -6.14 -17.66
CA ASP A 505 23.98 -6.15 -18.24
C ASP A 505 24.80 -7.37 -17.74
N PRO A 506 25.34 -8.22 -18.64
CA PRO A 506 26.02 -9.46 -18.28
C PRO A 506 27.49 -9.29 -17.84
N ASN A 507 28.05 -8.07 -17.82
CA ASN A 507 29.43 -7.82 -17.40
C ASN A 507 29.56 -7.78 -15.87
N GLU A 508 30.75 -8.04 -15.32
CA GLU A 508 31.09 -7.71 -13.92
C GLU A 508 31.26 -6.18 -13.82
N PRO A 509 30.69 -5.49 -12.80
CA PRO A 509 29.97 -6.03 -11.65
C PRO A 509 28.44 -6.10 -11.79
N HIS A 510 27.89 -5.86 -12.97
CA HIS A 510 26.45 -5.67 -13.18
C HIS A 510 25.62 -6.96 -13.15
N TYR A 511 26.13 -8.08 -13.64
CA TYR A 511 25.37 -9.35 -13.74
C TYR A 511 24.86 -9.88 -12.39
N ARG A 512 25.51 -9.47 -11.29
CA ARG A 512 25.20 -9.84 -9.91
C ARG A 512 24.30 -8.83 -9.18
N LYS A 513 23.96 -7.70 -9.81
CA LYS A 513 23.04 -6.71 -9.25
C LYS A 513 21.60 -7.24 -9.39
N ASN A 514 21.13 -7.86 -8.32
CA ASN A 514 19.79 -8.44 -8.18
C ASN A 514 19.33 -8.38 -6.71
N ALA A 515 19.39 -7.19 -6.10
CA ALA A 515 19.07 -6.98 -4.69
C ALA A 515 17.64 -7.43 -4.39
N PHE A 516 17.42 -7.94 -3.17
CA PHE A 516 16.12 -8.24 -2.56
C PHE A 516 15.87 -7.21 -1.47
N ASP A 517 15.60 -5.97 -1.84
CA ASP A 517 15.81 -4.80 -0.98
C ASP A 517 15.01 -4.82 0.34
N ALA A 518 13.93 -5.61 0.44
CA ALA A 518 13.23 -5.84 1.71
C ALA A 518 13.88 -6.96 2.55
N GLY A 519 14.26 -8.08 1.93
CA GLY A 519 14.84 -9.23 2.61
C GLY A 519 16.38 -9.27 2.73
N GLU A 520 17.10 -8.36 2.08
CA GLU A 520 18.56 -8.17 2.17
C GLU A 520 18.95 -6.91 2.97
N ASP A 521 18.13 -5.85 2.93
CA ASP A 521 18.42 -4.54 3.55
C ASP A 521 17.32 -4.11 4.55
N GLY A 522 16.05 -4.17 4.12
CA GLY A 522 14.86 -3.86 4.93
C GLY A 522 14.28 -2.47 4.64
N LEU A 523 13.09 -2.42 4.01
CA LEU A 523 12.47 -1.16 3.58
C LEU A 523 12.14 -0.23 4.76
N GLY A 524 11.64 -0.82 5.85
CA GLY A 524 11.29 -0.07 7.06
C GLY A 524 12.50 0.37 7.89
N LYS A 525 13.61 -0.38 7.84
CA LYS A 525 14.85 -0.03 8.52
C LYS A 525 15.56 1.15 7.85
N ASN A 526 15.42 1.25 6.54
CA ASN A 526 15.92 2.36 5.72
C ASN A 526 14.91 3.53 5.58
N ALA A 527 13.84 3.56 6.39
CA ALA A 527 12.79 4.57 6.30
C ALA A 527 13.22 5.93 6.88
N HIS A 528 12.79 7.01 6.23
CA HIS A 528 13.16 8.39 6.55
C HIS A 528 12.30 9.03 7.64
N SER A 529 12.90 9.97 8.38
CA SER A 529 12.15 10.95 9.17
C SER A 529 11.58 12.04 8.25
N LEU A 530 10.29 11.93 7.93
CA LEU A 530 9.61 12.78 6.94
C LEU A 530 9.38 14.21 7.47
N LYS A 531 9.75 15.22 6.68
CA LYS A 531 9.67 16.64 7.05
C LYS A 531 8.38 17.28 6.54
N LYS A 532 7.66 17.92 7.46
CA LYS A 532 6.42 18.65 7.17
C LYS A 532 6.68 19.80 6.21
N GLY A 533 5.94 19.82 5.09
CA GLY A 533 6.07 20.82 4.03
C GLY A 533 7.12 20.49 2.96
N CYS A 534 7.89 19.42 3.14
CA CYS A 534 8.79 18.88 2.11
C CYS A 534 8.22 17.56 1.57
N ASP A 535 8.29 16.50 2.37
CA ASP A 535 7.89 15.14 1.95
C ASP A 535 6.37 14.93 2.00
N CYS A 536 5.69 15.65 2.90
CA CYS A 536 4.23 15.67 3.01
C CYS A 536 3.72 17.10 3.22
N LEU A 537 2.74 17.53 2.41
CA LEU A 537 2.19 18.89 2.36
C LEU A 537 0.71 18.91 2.79
N GLY A 538 0.35 19.86 3.67
CA GLY A 538 -1.03 20.03 4.17
C GLY A 538 -1.15 19.77 5.67
N TYR A 539 -2.31 19.27 6.11
CA TYR A 539 -2.52 18.82 7.49
C TYR A 539 -2.05 17.37 7.64
N ILE A 540 -0.85 17.19 8.18
CA ILE A 540 -0.23 15.86 8.35
C ILE A 540 -0.32 15.40 9.80
N LYS A 541 -0.71 14.14 10.01
CA LYS A 541 -0.47 13.38 11.24
C LYS A 541 0.65 12.39 10.97
N TYR A 542 1.72 12.47 11.74
CA TYR A 542 2.83 11.53 11.67
C TYR A 542 2.73 10.40 12.71
N PHE A 543 3.34 9.25 12.42
CA PHE A 543 3.60 8.19 13.39
C PHE A 543 5.09 7.85 13.37
N ASP A 544 5.66 7.67 14.55
CA ASP A 544 7.05 7.27 14.74
C ASP A 544 7.17 5.74 14.67
N ALA A 545 8.34 5.23 14.29
CA ALA A 545 8.64 3.81 14.29
C ALA A 545 9.81 3.51 15.21
N HIS A 546 9.74 2.41 15.97
CA HIS A 546 10.78 1.97 16.91
C HIS A 546 11.41 0.67 16.43
N PHE A 547 12.74 0.58 16.49
CA PHE A 547 13.51 -0.57 16.03
C PHE A 547 14.58 -0.98 17.04
N THR A 548 15.22 -2.12 16.79
CA THR A 548 16.53 -2.44 17.34
C THR A 548 17.61 -1.90 16.41
N ASN A 549 18.73 -1.45 16.97
CA ASN A 549 19.99 -1.36 16.26
C ASN A 549 20.78 -2.65 16.38
N PHE A 550 21.87 -2.79 15.63
CA PHE A 550 22.67 -4.01 15.55
C PHE A 550 23.10 -4.55 16.93
N THR A 551 23.41 -3.66 17.88
CA THR A 551 23.84 -4.03 19.24
C THR A 551 22.69 -4.38 20.20
N GLY A 552 21.44 -4.10 19.82
CA GLY A 552 20.27 -4.24 20.71
C GLY A 552 19.86 -2.96 21.44
N GLY A 553 20.43 -1.80 21.08
CA GLY A 553 19.89 -0.50 21.47
C GLY A 553 18.54 -0.26 20.78
N VAL A 554 17.69 0.58 21.37
CA VAL A 554 16.43 0.99 20.73
C VAL A 554 16.67 2.27 19.95
N GLU A 555 16.35 2.24 18.66
CA GLU A 555 16.34 3.41 17.78
C GLU A 555 14.92 3.80 17.42
N THR A 556 14.73 5.04 17.00
CA THR A 556 13.40 5.60 16.69
C THR A 556 13.48 6.55 15.52
N THR A 557 12.80 6.21 14.44
CA THR A 557 12.59 7.10 13.30
C THR A 557 11.36 7.96 13.64
N GLU A 558 11.61 9.18 14.12
CA GLU A 558 10.55 10.18 14.27
C GLU A 558 9.91 10.46 12.91
N ASN A 559 8.60 10.70 12.88
CA ASN A 559 7.85 11.01 11.65
C ASN A 559 7.96 9.98 10.50
N CYS A 560 8.23 8.71 10.81
CA CYS A 560 8.45 7.63 9.85
C CYS A 560 7.27 7.37 8.89
N VAL A 561 6.03 7.50 9.38
CA VAL A 561 4.81 7.31 8.57
C VAL A 561 4.01 8.62 8.52
N CYS A 562 3.62 9.02 7.31
CA CYS A 562 2.77 10.16 7.02
C CYS A 562 1.31 9.72 6.82
N LEU A 563 0.37 10.45 7.42
CA LEU A 563 -1.08 10.30 7.23
C LEU A 563 -1.71 11.67 6.98
N HIS A 564 -2.39 11.83 5.84
CA HIS A 564 -3.15 13.04 5.51
C HIS A 564 -4.34 12.72 4.59
N GLU A 565 -5.27 13.67 4.43
CA GLU A 565 -6.25 13.63 3.35
C GLU A 565 -5.95 14.72 2.31
N GLU A 566 -6.23 14.43 1.04
CA GLU A 566 -6.00 15.35 -0.08
C GLU A 566 -7.19 15.36 -1.04
N ASP A 567 -7.37 16.48 -1.75
CA ASP A 567 -8.35 16.59 -2.83
C ASP A 567 -7.89 15.82 -4.07
N CYS A 568 -8.79 15.03 -4.64
CA CYS A 568 -8.54 14.19 -5.81
C CYS A 568 -9.52 14.51 -6.95
N GLY A 569 -9.88 15.79 -7.11
CA GLY A 569 -10.70 16.27 -8.22
C GLY A 569 -12.19 15.96 -8.07
N ILE A 570 -12.78 15.30 -9.08
CA ILE A 570 -14.23 15.01 -9.16
C ILE A 570 -14.48 13.56 -8.75
N LEU A 571 -15.41 13.36 -7.80
CA LEU A 571 -15.86 12.03 -7.36
C LEU A 571 -16.97 11.50 -8.27
N TRP A 572 -17.97 12.35 -8.53
CA TRP A 572 -18.97 12.15 -9.58
C TRP A 572 -19.61 13.49 -9.96
N LYS A 573 -20.14 13.57 -11.19
CA LYS A 573 -20.94 14.70 -11.68
C LYS A 573 -22.00 14.22 -12.66
N HIS A 574 -23.18 14.82 -12.62
CA HIS A 574 -24.24 14.64 -13.62
C HIS A 574 -24.90 15.98 -13.94
N GLN A 575 -25.48 16.09 -15.13
CA GLN A 575 -26.40 17.16 -15.50
C GLN A 575 -27.52 16.56 -16.35
N ASP A 576 -28.77 16.76 -15.95
CA ASP A 576 -29.93 16.39 -16.78
C ASP A 576 -30.26 17.55 -17.72
N TRP A 577 -30.17 17.30 -19.03
CA TRP A 577 -30.45 18.30 -20.05
C TRP A 577 -31.91 18.73 -20.09
N ARG A 578 -32.85 17.93 -19.54
CA ARG A 578 -34.30 18.23 -19.57
C ARG A 578 -34.70 19.26 -18.52
N THR A 579 -34.12 19.17 -17.33
CA THR A 579 -34.33 20.12 -16.22
C THR A 579 -33.25 21.21 -16.14
N GLY A 580 -32.11 21.01 -16.82
CA GLY A 580 -30.92 21.87 -16.74
C GLY A 580 -30.09 21.67 -15.47
N LEU A 581 -30.62 20.97 -14.47
CA LEU A 581 -30.03 20.81 -13.14
C LEU A 581 -28.75 19.97 -13.20
N ALA A 582 -27.73 20.42 -12.46
CA ALA A 582 -26.45 19.75 -12.34
C ALA A 582 -26.15 19.42 -10.87
N GLU A 583 -25.63 18.22 -10.64
CA GLU A 583 -25.21 17.69 -9.34
C GLU A 583 -23.76 17.22 -9.43
N GLY A 584 -22.97 17.46 -8.39
CA GLY A 584 -21.55 17.06 -8.40
C GLY A 584 -20.90 17.03 -7.03
N ARG A 585 -19.94 16.12 -6.86
CA ARG A 585 -19.17 15.92 -5.63
C ARG A 585 -17.68 15.94 -5.96
N ARG A 586 -16.89 16.61 -5.11
CA ARG A 586 -15.42 16.50 -5.16
C ARG A 586 -14.96 15.22 -4.48
N CYS A 587 -13.84 14.69 -4.94
CA CYS A 587 -13.20 13.51 -4.36
C CYS A 587 -12.18 13.96 -3.32
N ARG A 588 -12.14 13.26 -2.18
CA ARG A 588 -10.97 13.21 -1.31
C ARG A 588 -10.44 11.78 -1.24
N ARG A 589 -9.13 11.64 -1.08
CA ARG A 589 -8.48 10.39 -0.69
C ARG A 589 -7.68 10.59 0.59
N LEU A 590 -7.66 9.56 1.43
CA LEU A 590 -6.78 9.48 2.59
C LEU A 590 -5.52 8.72 2.18
N THR A 591 -4.37 9.33 2.40
CA THR A 591 -3.06 8.79 2.05
C THR A 591 -2.34 8.33 3.32
N VAL A 592 -1.82 7.10 3.30
CA VAL A 592 -0.88 6.58 4.31
C VAL A 592 0.42 6.21 3.60
N SER A 593 1.57 6.75 4.02
CA SER A 593 2.83 6.52 3.30
C SER A 593 4.09 6.54 4.16
N PHE A 594 5.15 5.95 3.63
CA PHE A 594 6.54 6.14 4.08
C PHE A 594 7.49 6.25 2.88
N ILE A 595 8.71 6.71 3.10
CA ILE A 595 9.78 6.80 2.09
C ILE A 595 11.05 6.18 2.67
N CYS A 596 11.81 5.44 1.86
CA CYS A 596 13.11 4.87 2.22
C CYS A 596 14.12 4.99 1.07
N THR A 597 15.41 5.20 1.39
CA THR A 597 16.53 5.08 0.44
C THR A 597 17.18 3.71 0.55
N VAL A 598 17.37 3.02 -0.58
CA VAL A 598 18.21 1.81 -0.66
C VAL A 598 19.38 2.11 -1.58
N ALA A 599 20.55 2.34 -0.96
CA ALA A 599 21.78 2.83 -1.58
C ALA A 599 21.56 4.07 -2.47
N ASN A 600 21.37 3.88 -3.77
CA ASN A 600 21.24 4.94 -4.76
C ASN A 600 19.78 5.34 -5.10
N TYR A 601 18.77 4.56 -4.69
CA TYR A 601 17.36 4.77 -5.06
C TYR A 601 16.46 5.11 -3.86
N GLU A 602 15.57 6.09 -4.04
CA GLU A 602 14.46 6.38 -3.13
C GLU A 602 13.16 5.72 -3.59
N TYR A 603 12.45 5.10 -2.64
CA TYR A 603 11.13 4.51 -2.86
C TYR A 603 10.12 5.08 -1.87
N GLY A 604 9.07 5.71 -2.40
CA GLY A 604 7.91 6.14 -1.62
C GLY A 604 6.75 5.15 -1.79
N PHE A 605 6.29 4.53 -0.71
CA PHE A 605 5.18 3.57 -0.71
C PHE A 605 3.91 4.21 -0.14
N PHE A 606 2.81 4.16 -0.90
CA PHE A 606 1.56 4.83 -0.60
C PHE A 606 0.37 3.86 -0.65
N TRP A 607 -0.47 3.89 0.38
CA TRP A 607 -1.81 3.31 0.37
C TRP A 607 -2.85 4.43 0.41
N HIS A 608 -3.70 4.51 -0.61
CA HIS A 608 -4.78 5.50 -0.68
C HIS A 608 -6.15 4.85 -0.48
N PHE A 609 -7.00 5.47 0.34
CA PHE A 609 -8.39 5.08 0.57
C PHE A 609 -9.32 6.15 -0.01
N TYR A 610 -10.33 5.73 -0.77
CA TYR A 610 -11.24 6.63 -1.49
C TYR A 610 -12.66 6.62 -0.93
N GLN A 611 -13.37 7.74 -1.04
CA GLN A 611 -14.76 7.88 -0.58
C GLN A 611 -15.75 6.91 -1.29
N ASP A 612 -15.45 6.49 -2.52
CA ASP A 612 -16.24 5.51 -3.28
C ASP A 612 -15.95 4.04 -2.91
N GLY A 613 -15.14 3.80 -1.88
CA GLY A 613 -14.84 2.47 -1.36
C GLY A 613 -13.69 1.75 -2.06
N LYS A 614 -12.92 2.43 -2.93
CA LYS A 614 -11.68 1.87 -3.51
C LYS A 614 -10.49 2.00 -2.55
N ILE A 615 -9.53 1.10 -2.71
CA ILE A 615 -8.18 1.18 -2.13
C ILE A 615 -7.18 1.13 -3.29
N GLU A 616 -6.15 1.95 -3.25
CA GLU A 616 -5.07 2.00 -4.24
C GLU A 616 -3.72 1.81 -3.56
N ALA A 617 -2.84 1.08 -4.23
CA ALA A 617 -1.44 0.94 -3.87
C ALA A 617 -0.61 1.68 -4.93
N GLU A 618 0.18 2.67 -4.53
CA GLU A 618 1.07 3.44 -5.38
C GLU A 618 2.50 3.35 -4.83
N VAL A 619 3.46 3.10 -5.73
CA VAL A 619 4.90 3.19 -5.44
C VAL A 619 5.51 4.24 -6.36
N LYS A 620 6.32 5.12 -5.76
CA LYS A 620 7.03 6.21 -6.44
C LYS A 620 8.52 5.93 -6.37
N LEU A 621 9.16 5.83 -7.54
CA LEU A 621 10.60 5.60 -7.69
C LEU A 621 11.27 6.92 -8.05
N THR A 622 12.33 7.30 -7.34
CA THR A 622 13.11 8.53 -7.57
C THR A 622 14.54 8.33 -7.08
N GLY A 623 15.44 9.29 -7.30
CA GLY A 623 16.82 9.22 -6.79
C GLY A 623 17.85 9.09 -7.90
N ILE A 624 18.97 8.41 -7.64
CA ILE A 624 20.15 8.42 -8.52
C ILE A 624 20.28 7.07 -9.26
N LEU A 625 20.74 7.10 -10.51
CA LEU A 625 20.96 5.89 -11.30
C LEU A 625 22.18 5.09 -10.80
N SER A 626 22.08 3.76 -10.77
CA SER A 626 23.20 2.86 -10.44
C SER A 626 24.14 2.67 -11.64
N LEU A 627 25.05 3.62 -11.84
CA LEU A 627 25.90 3.77 -13.03
C LEU A 627 27.04 2.74 -13.17
N GLY A 628 27.57 2.63 -14.39
CA GLY A 628 28.79 1.89 -14.74
C GLY A 628 29.76 2.73 -15.60
N ALA A 629 31.00 2.27 -15.74
CA ALA A 629 32.08 2.95 -16.45
C ALA A 629 32.57 2.16 -17.67
N LEU A 630 32.80 2.86 -18.78
CA LEU A 630 33.19 2.25 -20.06
C LEU A 630 34.62 2.62 -20.45
N GLN A 631 35.30 1.75 -21.19
CA GLN A 631 36.55 2.13 -21.85
C GLN A 631 36.31 3.25 -22.88
N PRO A 632 37.32 4.08 -23.19
CA PRO A 632 37.19 5.11 -24.23
C PRO A 632 36.79 4.51 -25.58
N GLY A 633 35.59 4.85 -26.06
CA GLY A 633 35.00 4.32 -27.29
C GLY A 633 34.25 2.98 -27.15
N GLU A 634 34.19 2.37 -25.97
CA GLU A 634 33.31 1.24 -25.68
C GLU A 634 31.85 1.72 -25.58
N THR A 635 30.92 0.98 -26.18
CA THR A 635 29.47 1.18 -26.01
C THR A 635 28.82 -0.18 -25.72
N ARG A 636 27.90 -0.21 -24.75
CA ARG A 636 27.17 -1.43 -24.35
C ARG A 636 25.69 -1.28 -24.72
N LYS A 637 25.12 -2.27 -25.41
CA LYS A 637 23.67 -2.30 -25.76
C LYS A 637 22.73 -2.56 -24.57
N TYR A 638 23.29 -2.69 -23.38
CA TYR A 638 22.61 -3.10 -22.14
C TYR A 638 22.31 -1.91 -21.23
N GLY A 639 22.43 -0.68 -21.74
CA GLY A 639 22.25 0.55 -20.99
C GLY A 639 22.33 1.79 -21.90
N THR A 640 22.08 2.95 -21.31
CA THR A 640 22.09 4.24 -22.00
C THR A 640 23.34 5.01 -21.63
N MET A 641 24.03 5.57 -22.64
CA MET A 641 25.15 6.47 -22.44
C MET A 641 24.69 7.76 -21.77
N ILE A 642 25.29 8.12 -20.64
CA ILE A 642 25.01 9.36 -19.91
C ILE A 642 26.04 10.43 -20.30
N ALA A 643 27.33 10.07 -20.21
CA ALA A 643 28.46 10.92 -20.60
C ALA A 643 29.57 10.07 -21.24
N PRO A 644 30.61 10.64 -21.87
CA PRO A 644 31.72 9.87 -22.42
C PRO A 644 32.42 9.03 -21.34
N GLY A 645 32.31 7.71 -21.45
CA GLY A 645 32.82 6.76 -20.44
C GLY A 645 31.87 6.42 -19.29
N LEU A 646 30.64 6.96 -19.28
CA LEU A 646 29.64 6.78 -18.21
C LEU A 646 28.30 6.30 -18.79
N TYR A 647 27.71 5.24 -18.23
CA TYR A 647 26.43 4.71 -18.70
C TYR A 647 25.55 4.16 -17.57
N ALA A 648 24.24 4.15 -17.80
CA ALA A 648 23.23 3.61 -16.90
C ALA A 648 22.70 2.27 -17.46
N PRO A 649 22.96 1.12 -16.82
CA PRO A 649 22.47 -0.17 -17.30
C PRO A 649 20.94 -0.31 -17.16
N VAL A 650 20.30 -0.94 -18.14
CA VAL A 650 18.88 -1.32 -18.09
C VAL A 650 18.63 -2.27 -16.92
N HIS A 651 17.51 -2.08 -16.24
CA HIS A 651 17.10 -2.90 -15.10
C HIS A 651 15.58 -2.96 -14.98
N GLN A 652 15.09 -3.78 -14.06
CA GLN A 652 13.67 -3.83 -13.71
C GLN A 652 13.51 -3.60 -12.21
N HIS A 653 12.39 -3.03 -11.78
CA HIS A 653 12.00 -2.96 -10.38
C HIS A 653 10.74 -3.79 -10.19
N PHE A 654 10.79 -4.81 -9.34
CA PHE A 654 9.64 -5.63 -8.98
C PHE A 654 9.26 -5.47 -7.52
N PHE A 655 7.96 -5.37 -7.26
CA PHE A 655 7.35 -5.21 -5.95
C PHE A 655 6.35 -6.35 -5.73
N VAL A 656 6.26 -6.86 -4.50
CA VAL A 656 5.26 -7.86 -4.12
C VAL A 656 4.35 -7.32 -3.03
N ALA A 657 3.07 -7.12 -3.37
CA ALA A 657 2.04 -6.80 -2.39
C ALA A 657 1.41 -8.08 -1.85
N ARG A 658 1.43 -8.26 -0.51
CA ARG A 658 0.72 -9.32 0.19
C ARG A 658 -0.62 -8.78 0.68
N MET A 659 -1.70 -9.39 0.21
CA MET A 659 -3.07 -8.95 0.48
C MET A 659 -3.84 -10.10 1.11
N ASP A 660 -3.95 -10.06 2.44
CA ASP A 660 -4.70 -11.02 3.25
C ASP A 660 -6.17 -10.54 3.30
N MET A 661 -7.07 -11.28 2.66
CA MET A 661 -8.40 -10.76 2.29
C MET A 661 -9.48 -11.16 3.29
N ALA A 662 -10.40 -10.23 3.60
CA ALA A 662 -11.45 -10.41 4.61
C ALA A 662 -12.86 -9.96 4.13
N VAL A 663 -13.07 -9.88 2.81
CA VAL A 663 -14.27 -9.34 2.17
C VAL A 663 -15.57 -9.90 2.78
N ASP A 664 -16.32 -9.00 3.43
CA ASP A 664 -17.62 -9.21 4.07
C ASP A 664 -17.68 -10.38 5.08
N CYS A 665 -16.53 -10.76 5.65
CA CYS A 665 -16.42 -11.83 6.63
C CYS A 665 -16.99 -11.38 7.98
N LYS A 666 -17.98 -12.13 8.51
CA LYS A 666 -18.57 -11.84 9.82
C LYS A 666 -17.80 -12.58 10.93
N PRO A 667 -17.35 -11.88 11.99
CA PRO A 667 -16.81 -12.55 13.17
C PRO A 667 -17.85 -13.50 13.77
N GLY A 668 -17.51 -14.78 13.92
CA GLY A 668 -18.37 -15.77 14.56
C GLY A 668 -19.34 -16.54 13.65
N GLU A 669 -19.26 -16.44 12.31
CA GLU A 669 -19.94 -17.38 11.39
C GLU A 669 -19.26 -18.77 11.40
N ALA A 670 -19.33 -19.44 12.54
CA ALA A 670 -18.83 -20.79 12.73
C ALA A 670 -19.95 -21.81 12.53
N TYR A 671 -19.68 -22.84 11.72
CA TYR A 671 -20.23 -24.17 11.97
C TYR A 671 -19.08 -25.15 12.15
N ASN A 672 -19.11 -25.86 13.28
CA ASN A 672 -18.23 -26.95 13.68
C ASN A 672 -16.73 -26.61 13.85
N GLN A 673 -16.41 -26.15 15.06
CA GLN A 673 -15.10 -26.27 15.75
C GLN A 673 -13.88 -25.54 15.14
N ILE A 674 -13.54 -24.40 15.74
CA ILE A 674 -12.18 -23.79 15.78
C ILE A 674 -11.47 -23.62 14.42
N ILE A 675 -11.97 -22.73 13.57
CA ILE A 675 -11.21 -21.99 12.53
C ILE A 675 -12.05 -20.74 12.15
N LEU A 676 -11.41 -19.62 11.76
CA LEU A 676 -12.10 -18.60 10.97
C LEU A 676 -12.19 -19.11 9.53
N ILE A 677 -13.31 -19.74 9.17
CA ILE A 677 -13.58 -20.04 7.75
C ILE A 677 -14.03 -18.75 7.09
N VAL A 678 -13.06 -17.95 6.65
CA VAL A 678 -13.25 -16.90 5.65
C VAL A 678 -13.81 -17.57 4.39
N PRO A 679 -15.06 -17.33 3.98
CA PRO A 679 -15.69 -18.13 2.95
C PRO A 679 -15.49 -17.42 1.61
N HIS A 680 -14.27 -17.50 1.07
CA HIS A 680 -13.91 -16.82 -0.19
C HIS A 680 -13.81 -17.76 -1.38
N LEU A 681 -13.86 -17.16 -2.55
CA LEU A 681 -13.39 -17.74 -3.81
C LEU A 681 -12.77 -16.64 -4.68
N VAL A 682 -11.86 -17.01 -5.57
CA VAL A 682 -11.22 -16.08 -6.53
C VAL A 682 -11.67 -16.38 -7.94
N VAL A 683 -12.18 -15.36 -8.62
CA VAL A 683 -12.63 -15.43 -10.01
C VAL A 683 -11.72 -14.58 -10.88
N GLU A 684 -11.06 -15.20 -11.86
CA GLU A 684 -10.49 -14.46 -12.99
C GLU A 684 -11.62 -14.07 -13.95
N VAL A 685 -11.57 -12.83 -14.43
CA VAL A 685 -12.50 -12.32 -15.44
C VAL A 685 -11.72 -11.87 -16.67
N ASN A 686 -12.11 -12.36 -17.85
CA ASN A 686 -11.59 -11.94 -19.15
C ASN A 686 -12.75 -11.40 -20.00
N VAL A 687 -12.55 -10.33 -20.76
CA VAL A 687 -13.50 -9.88 -21.79
C VAL A 687 -13.29 -10.72 -23.05
N LYS A 688 -14.37 -11.25 -23.62
CA LYS A 688 -14.40 -11.98 -24.90
C LYS A 688 -15.38 -11.33 -25.85
N VAL A 689 -15.03 -11.29 -27.14
CA VAL A 689 -15.95 -10.99 -28.24
C VAL A 689 -16.85 -12.20 -28.48
N GLU A 690 -18.12 -11.98 -28.78
CA GLU A 690 -19.06 -13.04 -29.15
C GLU A 690 -18.92 -13.38 -30.64
N GLU A 691 -19.03 -14.66 -30.99
CA GLU A 691 -18.78 -15.10 -32.38
C GLU A 691 -19.87 -14.60 -33.35
N PRO A 692 -19.53 -14.32 -34.64
CA PRO A 692 -20.50 -13.91 -35.65
C PRO A 692 -21.63 -14.93 -35.84
N GLY A 693 -22.88 -14.48 -35.77
CA GLY A 693 -24.02 -15.39 -35.94
C GLY A 693 -25.39 -14.77 -35.65
N LYS A 694 -26.42 -15.63 -35.57
CA LYS A 694 -27.82 -15.22 -35.34
C LYS A 694 -28.04 -14.42 -34.04
N ASN A 695 -27.17 -14.59 -33.05
CA ASN A 695 -27.23 -13.90 -31.77
C ASN A 695 -26.33 -12.63 -31.72
N ASN A 696 -25.47 -12.44 -32.72
CA ASN A 696 -24.54 -11.32 -32.84
C ASN A 696 -24.53 -10.79 -34.30
N ILE A 697 -25.70 -10.47 -34.84
CA ILE A 697 -25.91 -10.16 -36.28
C ILE A 697 -25.05 -8.97 -36.77
N HIS A 698 -24.70 -8.05 -35.86
CA HIS A 698 -23.90 -6.86 -36.15
C HIS A 698 -22.43 -6.99 -35.67
N ASN A 699 -21.99 -8.17 -35.25
CA ASN A 699 -20.63 -8.48 -34.80
C ASN A 699 -20.09 -7.53 -33.69
N ASN A 700 -20.99 -6.98 -32.87
CA ASN A 700 -20.69 -5.94 -31.88
C ASN A 700 -20.74 -6.43 -30.43
N ALA A 701 -21.24 -7.64 -30.17
CA ALA A 701 -21.41 -8.17 -28.83
C ALA A 701 -20.07 -8.68 -28.25
N PHE A 702 -19.88 -8.42 -26.96
CA PHE A 702 -18.79 -8.92 -26.14
C PHE A 702 -19.31 -9.11 -24.70
N TYR A 703 -18.69 -9.99 -23.94
CA TYR A 703 -19.12 -10.35 -22.58
C TYR A 703 -17.93 -10.60 -21.66
N ALA A 704 -18.20 -10.64 -20.35
CA ALA A 704 -17.25 -11.05 -19.33
C ALA A 704 -17.34 -12.57 -19.13
N GLU A 705 -16.27 -13.29 -19.43
CA GLU A 705 -16.10 -14.69 -19.08
C GLU A 705 -15.47 -14.81 -17.70
N GLU A 706 -16.09 -15.61 -16.82
CA GLU A 706 -15.61 -15.86 -15.46
C GLU A 706 -14.98 -17.24 -15.33
N THR A 707 -13.75 -17.31 -14.82
CA THR A 707 -13.02 -18.55 -14.50
C THR A 707 -12.75 -18.62 -13.00
N LEU A 708 -13.38 -19.57 -12.33
CA LEU A 708 -13.17 -19.84 -10.91
C LEU A 708 -11.85 -20.58 -10.67
N LEU A 709 -10.96 -19.99 -9.86
CA LEU A 709 -9.66 -20.53 -9.50
C LEU A 709 -9.81 -21.40 -8.25
N ARG A 710 -9.84 -22.72 -8.40
CA ARG A 710 -10.22 -23.66 -7.31
C ARG A 710 -9.06 -24.09 -6.42
N SER A 711 -7.83 -24.00 -6.90
CA SER A 711 -6.64 -24.42 -6.16
C SER A 711 -5.42 -23.56 -6.49
N GLU A 712 -4.40 -23.62 -5.63
CA GLU A 712 -3.22 -22.77 -5.72
C GLU A 712 -2.49 -22.87 -7.08
N LEU A 713 -2.37 -24.07 -7.66
CA LEU A 713 -1.76 -24.24 -8.99
C LEU A 713 -2.62 -23.66 -10.13
N GLN A 714 -3.93 -23.57 -9.97
CA GLN A 714 -4.80 -22.87 -10.94
C GLN A 714 -4.67 -21.34 -10.79
N ALA A 715 -4.34 -20.87 -9.60
CA ALA A 715 -4.28 -19.45 -9.26
C ALA A 715 -2.91 -18.78 -9.47
N ILE A 716 -2.01 -19.45 -10.21
CA ILE A 716 -0.79 -18.86 -10.77
C ILE A 716 -1.18 -18.20 -12.11
N ARG A 717 -1.32 -16.86 -12.13
CA ARG A 717 -1.91 -16.11 -13.26
C ARG A 717 -1.04 -14.93 -13.70
N ASP A 718 -1.07 -14.64 -14.99
CA ASP A 718 -0.43 -13.47 -15.60
C ASP A 718 -1.47 -12.40 -15.97
N CYS A 719 -1.06 -11.14 -15.96
CA CYS A 719 -1.89 -10.04 -16.46
C CYS A 719 -2.11 -10.17 -17.98
N ASN A 720 -3.30 -9.81 -18.47
CA ASN A 720 -3.57 -9.71 -19.90
C ASN A 720 -4.35 -8.43 -20.20
N PRO A 721 -3.70 -7.37 -20.71
CA PRO A 721 -4.38 -6.11 -21.03
C PRO A 721 -5.34 -6.25 -22.22
N LEU A 722 -5.07 -7.16 -23.17
CA LEU A 722 -5.88 -7.34 -24.38
C LEU A 722 -7.28 -7.93 -24.07
N SER A 723 -7.40 -8.73 -23.00
CA SER A 723 -8.70 -9.21 -22.48
C SER A 723 -9.21 -8.40 -21.28
N GLY A 724 -8.55 -7.28 -20.92
CA GLY A 724 -8.89 -6.50 -19.73
C GLY A 724 -8.89 -7.31 -18.43
N ARG A 725 -7.99 -8.30 -18.32
CA ARG A 725 -7.99 -9.31 -17.26
C ARG A 725 -7.89 -8.69 -15.88
N HIS A 726 -8.73 -9.17 -14.98
CA HIS A 726 -8.77 -8.78 -13.57
C HIS A 726 -9.27 -9.94 -12.71
N TRP A 727 -9.05 -9.85 -11.40
CA TRP A 727 -9.43 -10.91 -10.46
C TRP A 727 -10.37 -10.37 -9.38
N ILE A 728 -11.35 -11.17 -8.96
CA ILE A 728 -12.37 -10.77 -7.98
C ILE A 728 -12.39 -11.78 -6.84
N VAL A 729 -12.08 -11.32 -5.64
CA VAL A 729 -12.29 -12.04 -4.38
C VAL A 729 -13.75 -11.85 -3.98
N ARG A 730 -14.50 -12.94 -3.83
CA ARG A 730 -15.93 -12.91 -3.48
C ARG A 730 -16.21 -13.69 -2.21
N ASN A 731 -17.11 -13.19 -1.38
CA ASN A 731 -17.67 -13.90 -0.25
C ASN A 731 -18.78 -14.84 -0.75
N THR A 732 -18.72 -16.14 -0.45
CA THR A 732 -19.69 -17.13 -0.97
C THR A 732 -21.07 -17.04 -0.30
N ARG A 733 -21.17 -16.37 0.86
CA ARG A 733 -22.36 -16.38 1.72
C ARG A 733 -23.13 -15.06 1.71
N THR A 734 -22.44 -13.93 1.58
CA THR A 734 -23.07 -12.61 1.65
C THR A 734 -23.35 -12.03 0.26
N VAL A 735 -24.65 -11.93 -0.05
CA VAL A 735 -25.17 -11.31 -1.28
C VAL A 735 -25.50 -9.83 -1.12
N ASN A 736 -25.60 -9.14 -2.24
CA ASN A 736 -26.11 -7.77 -2.38
C ASN A 736 -27.58 -7.75 -2.86
N ARG A 737 -28.11 -6.55 -3.14
CA ARG A 737 -29.51 -6.36 -3.60
C ARG A 737 -29.90 -7.06 -4.91
N THR A 738 -28.96 -7.52 -5.74
CA THR A 738 -29.27 -8.27 -6.99
C THR A 738 -29.19 -9.79 -6.81
N GLY A 739 -28.90 -10.26 -5.58
CA GLY A 739 -28.64 -11.67 -5.30
C GLY A 739 -27.24 -12.14 -5.71
N GLN A 740 -26.39 -11.24 -6.23
CA GLN A 740 -25.00 -11.55 -6.56
C GLN A 740 -24.12 -11.50 -5.31
N LEU A 741 -23.06 -12.32 -5.30
CA LEU A 741 -22.05 -12.35 -4.24
C LEU A 741 -21.33 -11.01 -4.11
N THR A 742 -21.09 -10.57 -2.88
CA THR A 742 -20.27 -9.39 -2.58
C THR A 742 -18.78 -9.70 -2.83
N GLY A 743 -18.04 -8.75 -3.41
CA GLY A 743 -16.62 -8.95 -3.71
C GLY A 743 -15.79 -7.68 -3.80
N TYR A 744 -14.47 -7.84 -3.83
CA TYR A 744 -13.50 -6.81 -4.23
C TYR A 744 -12.68 -7.29 -5.42
N LYS A 745 -12.47 -6.39 -6.38
CA LYS A 745 -11.80 -6.61 -7.66
C LYS A 745 -10.40 -6.01 -7.63
N LEU A 746 -9.37 -6.84 -7.80
CA LEU A 746 -8.00 -6.43 -8.11
C LEU A 746 -7.92 -6.03 -9.58
N ILE A 747 -7.58 -4.77 -9.83
CA ILE A 747 -7.29 -4.20 -11.14
C ILE A 747 -5.78 -4.02 -11.26
N PRO A 748 -5.11 -4.72 -12.21
CA PRO A 748 -3.73 -4.46 -12.56
C PRO A 748 -3.52 -3.02 -13.07
N GLY A 749 -2.45 -2.37 -12.62
CA GLY A 749 -1.89 -1.21 -13.30
C GLY A 749 -0.92 -1.62 -14.44
N SER A 750 0.01 -0.72 -14.78
CA SER A 750 1.14 -1.07 -15.65
C SER A 750 1.99 -2.17 -15.00
N ASN A 751 2.45 -3.15 -15.78
CA ASN A 751 3.16 -4.32 -15.28
C ASN A 751 4.04 -4.96 -16.36
N CYS A 752 5.06 -5.71 -15.96
CA CYS A 752 5.90 -6.53 -16.83
C CYS A 752 6.24 -7.88 -16.16
N LEU A 753 6.96 -8.74 -16.89
CA LEU A 753 7.53 -9.99 -16.40
C LEU A 753 9.08 -9.92 -16.48
N PRO A 754 9.82 -10.74 -15.71
CA PRO A 754 11.28 -10.70 -15.70
C PRO A 754 11.87 -10.99 -17.09
N LEU A 755 12.61 -10.02 -17.64
CA LEU A 755 13.26 -10.09 -18.95
C LEU A 755 14.61 -10.83 -18.85
N ALA A 756 14.57 -12.05 -18.31
CA ALA A 756 15.73 -12.88 -18.05
C ALA A 756 15.54 -14.31 -18.60
N GLY A 757 16.65 -14.99 -18.89
CA GLY A 757 16.62 -16.40 -19.29
C GLY A 757 16.05 -17.31 -18.18
N PRO A 758 15.39 -18.43 -18.50
CA PRO A 758 14.67 -19.26 -17.53
C PRO A 758 15.58 -19.86 -16.42
N GLU A 759 16.88 -19.97 -16.69
CA GLU A 759 17.92 -20.47 -15.77
C GLU A 759 18.72 -19.35 -15.06
N ALA A 760 18.33 -18.08 -15.20
CA ALA A 760 19.02 -16.95 -14.57
C ALA A 760 19.15 -17.15 -13.05
N LYS A 761 20.35 -16.92 -12.50
CA LYS A 761 20.69 -17.32 -11.13
C LYS A 761 19.77 -16.68 -10.08
N PHE A 762 19.39 -15.42 -10.26
CA PHE A 762 18.48 -14.73 -9.34
C PHE A 762 17.08 -15.37 -9.29
N LEU A 763 16.55 -15.91 -10.42
CA LEU A 763 15.25 -16.58 -10.47
C LEU A 763 15.19 -17.92 -9.70
N ARG A 764 16.32 -18.41 -9.15
CA ARG A 764 16.35 -19.53 -8.18
C ARG A 764 15.85 -19.12 -6.79
N ARG A 765 16.02 -17.84 -6.44
CA ARG A 765 15.53 -17.16 -5.22
C ARG A 765 14.23 -16.41 -5.52
N ALA A 766 14.22 -15.64 -6.62
CA ALA A 766 13.12 -14.78 -7.07
C ALA A 766 12.08 -15.54 -7.91
N ALA A 767 11.78 -16.80 -7.59
CA ALA A 767 10.94 -17.66 -8.43
C ALA A 767 9.49 -17.16 -8.53
N PHE A 768 9.03 -16.37 -7.56
CA PHE A 768 7.74 -15.68 -7.56
C PHE A 768 7.60 -14.60 -8.65
N LEU A 769 8.71 -14.06 -9.18
CA LEU A 769 8.65 -13.04 -10.24
C LEU A 769 8.09 -13.57 -11.57
N LYS A 770 8.00 -14.89 -11.74
CA LYS A 770 7.60 -15.52 -13.01
C LYS A 770 6.13 -15.27 -13.40
N HIS A 771 5.28 -14.86 -12.47
CA HIS A 771 3.84 -14.62 -12.69
C HIS A 771 3.34 -13.43 -11.88
N ASN A 772 2.34 -12.70 -12.40
CA ASN A 772 1.85 -11.45 -11.79
C ASN A 772 0.91 -11.66 -10.60
N LEU A 773 0.17 -12.76 -10.53
CA LEU A 773 -0.67 -13.11 -9.39
C LEU A 773 -0.43 -14.55 -8.98
N TRP A 774 -0.30 -14.75 -7.67
CA TRP A 774 -0.39 -16.04 -7.02
C TRP A 774 -1.46 -15.94 -5.92
N VAL A 775 -2.19 -17.02 -5.65
CA VAL A 775 -3.09 -17.09 -4.50
C VAL A 775 -2.75 -18.34 -3.71
N THR A 776 -2.53 -18.18 -2.40
CA THR A 776 -2.39 -19.29 -1.46
C THR A 776 -3.58 -19.35 -0.51
N GLN A 777 -3.82 -20.52 0.06
CA GLN A 777 -4.56 -20.60 1.32
C GLN A 777 -3.73 -19.91 2.41
N TYR A 778 -4.36 -19.19 3.34
CA TYR A 778 -3.65 -18.61 4.47
C TYR A 778 -3.02 -19.69 5.36
N ALA A 779 -1.72 -19.57 5.62
CA ALA A 779 -0.98 -20.37 6.57
C ALA A 779 0.01 -19.49 7.35
N ARG A 780 0.21 -19.78 8.63
CA ARG A 780 1.11 -19.01 9.50
C ARG A 780 2.58 -19.29 9.15
N GLY A 781 3.39 -18.25 8.95
CA GLY A 781 4.77 -18.37 8.48
C GLY A 781 4.90 -18.33 6.95
N GLU A 782 3.79 -18.32 6.20
CA GLU A 782 3.80 -17.99 4.77
C GLU A 782 3.67 -16.48 4.60
N ASP A 783 4.76 -15.76 4.92
CA ASP A 783 4.78 -14.30 5.05
C ASP A 783 5.67 -13.61 3.99
N PHE A 784 6.85 -14.16 3.65
CA PHE A 784 7.79 -13.57 2.66
C PHE A 784 7.99 -14.43 1.40
N PRO A 785 7.75 -13.90 0.17
CA PRO A 785 7.64 -14.72 -1.04
C PRO A 785 8.96 -15.33 -1.52
N GLY A 786 10.10 -14.72 -1.17
CA GLY A 786 11.45 -15.25 -1.42
C GLY A 786 12.02 -16.12 -0.29
N GLY A 787 11.20 -16.45 0.72
CA GLY A 787 11.64 -17.09 1.95
C GLY A 787 12.04 -16.10 3.03
N GLU A 788 12.27 -16.63 4.24
CA GLU A 788 12.60 -15.82 5.42
C GLU A 788 13.93 -15.10 5.26
N PHE A 789 14.93 -15.80 4.72
CA PHE A 789 16.31 -15.32 4.61
C PHE A 789 16.76 -15.42 3.14
N PRO A 790 16.51 -14.41 2.29
CA PRO A 790 16.96 -14.48 0.91
C PRO A 790 18.47 -14.23 0.75
N ASN A 791 19.11 -13.48 1.66
CA ASN A 791 20.56 -13.21 1.63
C ASN A 791 21.38 -14.51 1.61
N GLN A 792 22.32 -14.63 0.66
CA GLN A 792 23.16 -15.82 0.41
C GLN A 792 22.40 -17.16 0.27
N ASN A 793 21.09 -17.15 0.03
CA ASN A 793 20.26 -18.34 0.18
C ASN A 793 20.56 -19.44 -0.87
N PRO A 794 21.02 -20.65 -0.45
CA PRO A 794 21.29 -21.76 -1.35
C PRO A 794 20.03 -22.55 -1.74
N ARG A 795 18.91 -22.38 -1.01
CA ARG A 795 17.70 -23.22 -1.03
C ARG A 795 16.81 -22.84 -2.22
N VAL A 796 16.93 -23.60 -3.31
CA VAL A 796 16.24 -23.32 -4.57
C VAL A 796 14.72 -23.43 -4.43
N GLY A 797 14.02 -22.33 -4.72
CA GLY A 797 12.57 -22.30 -4.69
C GLY A 797 11.95 -22.33 -3.29
N GLU A 798 12.65 -21.82 -2.27
CA GLU A 798 12.01 -21.45 -1.00
C GLU A 798 10.89 -20.41 -1.23
N GLY A 799 9.95 -20.32 -0.30
CA GLY A 799 8.85 -19.35 -0.34
C GLY A 799 7.72 -19.74 -1.31
N LEU A 800 7.10 -18.71 -1.90
CA LEU A 800 5.80 -18.78 -2.58
C LEU A 800 5.75 -19.82 -3.71
N ALA A 801 6.83 -19.94 -4.49
CA ALA A 801 6.94 -20.90 -5.59
C ALA A 801 7.03 -22.37 -5.14
N THR A 802 7.09 -22.65 -3.83
CA THR A 802 6.91 -23.99 -3.26
C THR A 802 5.65 -24.10 -2.40
N TRP A 803 5.18 -23.03 -1.76
CA TRP A 803 3.91 -23.07 -1.02
C TRP A 803 2.76 -23.51 -1.93
N VAL A 804 2.62 -22.92 -3.12
CA VAL A 804 1.57 -23.27 -4.11
C VAL A 804 1.65 -24.72 -4.62
N LYS A 805 2.77 -25.44 -4.43
CA LYS A 805 2.90 -26.87 -4.80
C LYS A 805 2.12 -27.78 -3.86
N GLN A 806 1.70 -27.28 -2.69
CA GLN A 806 0.72 -27.97 -1.83
C GLN A 806 -0.64 -28.12 -2.53
N ASN A 807 -0.93 -27.25 -3.51
CA ASN A 807 -2.16 -27.24 -4.31
C ASN A 807 -3.43 -27.28 -3.45
N ARG A 808 -3.44 -26.51 -2.36
CA ARG A 808 -4.56 -26.43 -1.42
C ARG A 808 -5.81 -25.90 -2.12
N SER A 809 -6.98 -26.21 -1.57
CA SER A 809 -8.24 -25.63 -2.04
C SER A 809 -8.25 -24.13 -1.79
N LEU A 810 -8.83 -23.38 -2.73
CA LEU A 810 -9.15 -21.96 -2.60
C LEU A 810 -10.66 -21.71 -2.50
N GLU A 811 -11.47 -22.77 -2.47
CA GLU A 811 -12.93 -22.70 -2.38
C GLU A 811 -13.40 -22.75 -0.91
N GLU A 812 -14.11 -21.70 -0.47
CA GLU A 812 -14.54 -21.44 0.92
C GLU A 812 -13.39 -21.38 1.95
N THR A 813 -12.21 -20.90 1.54
CA THR A 813 -11.03 -20.80 2.42
C THR A 813 -10.58 -19.36 2.67
N ASP A 814 -9.86 -19.18 3.78
CA ASP A 814 -9.02 -18.01 4.03
C ASP A 814 -7.87 -17.95 3.01
N ILE A 815 -7.69 -16.81 2.34
CA ILE A 815 -6.81 -16.65 1.18
C ILE A 815 -5.91 -15.42 1.28
N VAL A 816 -4.70 -15.58 0.74
CA VAL A 816 -3.72 -14.49 0.56
C VAL A 816 -3.44 -14.32 -0.93
N LEU A 817 -3.66 -13.12 -1.43
CA LEU A 817 -3.26 -12.71 -2.78
C LEU A 817 -1.85 -12.15 -2.73
N TRP A 818 -0.99 -12.65 -3.62
CA TRP A 818 0.38 -12.18 -3.79
C TRP A 818 0.47 -11.55 -5.19
N TYR A 819 0.34 -10.23 -5.25
CA TYR A 819 0.39 -9.51 -6.52
C TYR A 819 1.80 -8.99 -6.76
N VAL A 820 2.43 -9.52 -7.81
CA VAL A 820 3.77 -9.17 -8.27
C VAL A 820 3.62 -8.20 -9.43
N PHE A 821 4.18 -7.01 -9.26
CA PHE A 821 4.14 -5.97 -10.28
C PHE A 821 5.49 -5.27 -10.40
N GLY A 822 5.81 -4.83 -11.62
CA GLY A 822 7.10 -4.17 -11.85
C GLY A 822 7.16 -3.38 -13.13
N ILE A 823 8.21 -2.55 -13.22
CA ILE A 823 8.52 -1.73 -14.38
C ILE A 823 9.87 -2.14 -14.97
N THR A 824 10.03 -1.95 -16.28
CA THR A 824 11.30 -2.13 -16.99
C THR A 824 11.89 -0.77 -17.29
N HIS A 825 12.88 -0.37 -16.49
CA HIS A 825 13.53 0.91 -16.63
C HIS A 825 14.66 0.83 -17.66
N VAL A 826 14.45 1.51 -18.78
CA VAL A 826 15.49 1.81 -19.78
C VAL A 826 15.88 3.28 -19.56
N PRO A 827 17.00 3.57 -18.86
CA PRO A 827 17.30 4.93 -18.42
C PRO A 827 17.51 5.89 -19.59
N ARG A 828 17.27 7.18 -19.37
CA ARG A 828 17.42 8.26 -20.36
C ARG A 828 18.36 9.35 -19.82
N LEU A 829 18.61 10.37 -20.62
CA LEU A 829 19.40 11.54 -20.18
C LEU A 829 18.60 12.44 -19.22
N GLU A 830 17.27 12.44 -19.33
CA GLU A 830 16.35 13.14 -18.45
C GLU A 830 16.28 12.55 -17.03
N ASP A 831 16.85 11.36 -16.83
CA ASP A 831 16.92 10.64 -15.55
C ASP A 831 18.24 10.93 -14.79
N TRP A 832 19.04 11.86 -15.30
CA TRP A 832 20.35 12.29 -14.79
C TRP A 832 20.35 13.82 -14.53
N PRO A 833 20.93 14.33 -13.43
CA PRO A 833 21.63 13.62 -12.35
C PRO A 833 20.75 12.91 -11.31
N VAL A 834 19.46 13.25 -11.27
CA VAL A 834 18.45 12.66 -10.38
C VAL A 834 17.21 12.36 -11.22
N MET A 835 16.70 11.14 -11.09
CA MET A 835 15.56 10.62 -11.81
C MET A 835 14.27 11.31 -11.36
N PRO A 836 13.50 11.95 -12.27
CA PRO A 836 12.15 12.40 -11.98
C PRO A 836 11.25 11.24 -11.58
N VAL A 837 10.27 11.49 -10.71
CA VAL A 837 9.44 10.43 -10.12
C VAL A 837 8.73 9.58 -11.17
N GLU A 838 8.99 8.27 -11.17
CA GLU A 838 8.22 7.27 -11.91
C GLU A 838 7.18 6.60 -10.98
N HIS A 839 5.98 6.35 -11.51
CA HIS A 839 4.82 5.87 -10.74
C HIS A 839 4.39 4.48 -11.23
N ILE A 840 4.19 3.54 -10.30
CA ILE A 840 3.60 2.23 -10.57
C ILE A 840 2.65 1.82 -9.44
N GLY A 841 1.61 1.03 -9.72
CA GLY A 841 0.61 0.67 -8.72
C GLY A 841 -0.49 -0.26 -9.21
N PHE A 842 -1.49 -0.47 -8.36
CA PHE A 842 -2.71 -1.24 -8.64
C PHE A 842 -3.87 -0.80 -7.75
N MET A 843 -5.08 -1.27 -8.05
CA MET A 843 -6.29 -0.83 -7.33
C MET A 843 -7.21 -2.00 -6.94
N LEU A 844 -7.69 -1.99 -5.70
CA LEU A 844 -8.77 -2.84 -5.20
C LEU A 844 -10.08 -2.04 -5.25
N GLN A 845 -11.06 -2.49 -6.03
CA GLN A 845 -12.35 -1.82 -6.20
C GLN A 845 -13.52 -2.66 -5.67
N PRO A 846 -14.56 -2.06 -5.05
CA PRO A 846 -15.73 -2.79 -4.57
C PRO A 846 -16.56 -3.32 -5.75
N HIS A 847 -16.66 -4.64 -5.90
CA HIS A 847 -17.43 -5.30 -6.96
C HIS A 847 -18.72 -5.88 -6.41
N GLY A 848 -19.82 -5.14 -6.53
CA GLY A 848 -21.11 -5.54 -5.96
C GLY A 848 -21.10 -5.63 -4.42
N PHE A 849 -20.08 -5.08 -3.75
CA PHE A 849 -20.00 -5.03 -2.29
C PHE A 849 -21.09 -4.13 -1.70
N PHE A 850 -21.30 -2.95 -2.26
CA PHE A 850 -22.34 -2.00 -1.86
C PHE A 850 -23.64 -2.18 -2.67
N ASN A 851 -24.78 -1.78 -2.11
CA ASN A 851 -26.08 -1.84 -2.79
C ASN A 851 -26.32 -0.70 -3.80
N CYS A 852 -25.52 0.36 -3.73
CA CYS A 852 -25.48 1.51 -4.62
C CYS A 852 -24.05 2.09 -4.59
N SER A 853 -23.78 3.20 -5.29
CA SER A 853 -22.50 3.91 -5.10
C SER A 853 -22.42 4.43 -3.66
N PRO A 854 -21.36 4.12 -2.88
CA PRO A 854 -21.22 4.56 -1.49
C PRO A 854 -20.77 6.03 -1.37
N ALA A 855 -20.61 6.71 -2.50
CA ALA A 855 -20.22 8.12 -2.63
C ALA A 855 -21.40 9.10 -2.82
N VAL A 856 -22.65 8.63 -2.75
CA VAL A 856 -23.85 9.48 -2.99
C VAL A 856 -24.23 10.37 -1.79
N ASP A 857 -23.82 9.99 -0.59
CA ASP A 857 -24.05 10.73 0.67
C ASP A 857 -22.87 11.65 1.05
N VAL A 858 -21.82 11.70 0.23
CA VAL A 858 -20.85 12.80 0.27
C VAL A 858 -21.62 14.11 -0.02
N PRO A 859 -21.45 15.17 0.79
CA PRO A 859 -22.20 16.41 0.62
C PRO A 859 -21.76 17.20 -0.64
N PRO A 860 -22.65 18.00 -1.25
CA PRO A 860 -22.27 18.92 -2.31
C PRO A 860 -21.17 19.88 -1.83
N SER A 861 -20.26 20.24 -2.73
CA SER A 861 -19.35 21.38 -2.49
C SER A 861 -20.16 22.67 -2.60
N ALA A 862 -20.04 23.56 -1.61
CA ALA A 862 -20.71 24.86 -1.65
C ALA A 862 -20.23 25.67 -2.87
N CYS A 863 -21.16 26.27 -3.61
CA CYS A 863 -20.85 27.16 -4.73
C CYS A 863 -20.81 28.60 -4.21
N GLU A 864 -19.76 29.37 -4.54
CA GLU A 864 -19.63 30.78 -4.10
C GLU A 864 -20.73 31.71 -4.62
N LEU A 865 -21.53 31.26 -5.58
CA LEU A 865 -22.68 31.99 -6.12
C LEU A 865 -23.88 31.93 -5.17
N ASP A 866 -24.12 30.79 -4.51
CA ASP A 866 -25.27 30.60 -3.61
C ASP A 866 -25.18 31.50 -2.36
N ALA A 867 -23.96 31.89 -1.97
CA ALA A 867 -23.70 32.80 -0.86
C ALA A 867 -24.09 34.26 -1.13
N LYS A 868 -24.34 34.66 -2.39
CA LYS A 868 -24.48 36.09 -2.79
C LYS A 868 -25.91 36.61 -2.93
N GLU A 869 -26.92 35.75 -2.74
CA GLU A 869 -28.33 36.17 -2.62
C GLU A 869 -28.83 36.25 -1.16
N GLY A 870 -28.08 35.71 -0.19
CA GLY A 870 -28.49 35.67 1.21
C GLY A 870 -28.13 36.89 2.07
N ASP A 871 -27.03 37.60 1.76
CA ASP A 871 -26.50 38.66 2.63
C ASP A 871 -26.09 39.92 1.84
N LYS A 872 -27.09 40.75 1.53
CA LYS A 872 -26.92 42.11 1.02
C LYS A 872 -27.68 43.13 1.87
N ASP A 873 -27.64 42.99 3.20
CA ASP A 873 -28.21 44.03 4.07
C ASP A 873 -27.60 44.12 5.49
N SER A 874 -26.26 44.00 5.63
CA SER A 874 -25.55 44.59 6.79
C SER A 874 -24.03 44.80 6.55
N ALA A 875 -23.37 45.46 7.51
CA ALA A 875 -21.92 45.48 7.74
C ALA A 875 -20.98 45.99 6.62
N VAL A 876 -21.05 47.30 6.30
CA VAL A 876 -19.88 48.01 5.73
C VAL A 876 -18.78 48.12 6.80
N VAL A 877 -17.68 47.39 6.62
CA VAL A 877 -16.45 47.54 7.42
C VAL A 877 -15.37 48.22 6.57
N LYS A 878 -14.81 49.32 7.08
CA LYS A 878 -13.73 50.07 6.42
C LYS A 878 -12.36 49.42 6.71
N PRO A 879 -11.42 49.37 5.74
CA PRO A 879 -10.03 49.03 6.03
C PRO A 879 -9.33 50.15 6.81
N ILE A 880 -8.39 49.77 7.66
CA ILE A 880 -7.43 50.67 8.34
C ILE A 880 -6.01 50.22 7.94
N PRO A 881 -5.04 51.12 7.65
CA PRO A 881 -3.76 50.73 7.06
C PRO A 881 -2.72 50.22 8.06
N ASN A 882 -1.64 49.64 7.51
CA ASN A 882 -0.50 49.06 8.22
C ASN A 882 0.16 50.01 9.25
N GLY A 883 0.63 49.44 10.36
CA GLY A 883 1.52 50.09 11.33
C GLY A 883 2.65 49.15 11.75
N ASN A 884 3.87 49.69 11.86
CA ASN A 884 5.12 48.93 12.00
C ASN A 884 5.19 48.08 13.28
N PHE A 885 5.82 46.91 13.18
CA PHE A 885 6.41 46.20 14.32
C PHE A 885 7.92 46.45 14.37
N LEU A 886 8.40 47.02 15.46
CA LEU A 886 9.79 46.99 15.90
C LEU A 886 9.81 46.91 17.44
N SER A 887 10.81 46.19 17.96
CA SER A 887 11.32 46.19 19.35
C SER A 887 10.43 46.73 20.48
N ASP A 888 10.19 45.91 21.51
CA ASP A 888 11.05 46.02 22.69
C ASP A 888 11.02 44.77 23.60
N LEU A 889 11.98 44.73 24.51
CA LEU A 889 12.29 43.65 25.46
C LEU A 889 12.10 44.20 26.88
N GLU A 890 11.53 43.43 27.83
CA GLU A 890 12.03 43.25 29.21
C GLU A 890 11.08 42.45 30.14
N LEU A 891 11.60 42.15 31.34
CA LEU A 891 11.07 41.24 32.37
C LEU A 891 9.96 41.85 33.26
N SER A 892 9.05 41.00 33.74
CA SER A 892 8.74 40.82 35.19
C SER A 892 7.86 39.57 35.40
N LEU A 893 8.33 38.45 35.94
CA LEU A 893 8.67 38.09 37.34
C LEU A 893 7.45 37.71 38.23
N VAL A 894 7.33 36.40 38.50
CA VAL A 894 6.76 35.71 39.69
C VAL A 894 5.38 36.15 40.22
N VAL A 895 4.38 35.27 40.08
CA VAL A 895 3.81 34.45 41.20
C VAL A 895 3.37 33.11 40.60
N GLY A 896 3.54 32.01 41.33
CA GLY A 896 2.93 30.72 41.00
C GLY A 896 2.43 30.00 42.24
N PHE A 897 1.44 29.12 42.08
CA PHE A 897 1.15 28.04 43.03
C PHE A 897 0.51 26.87 42.29
N ALA A 898 1.03 25.67 42.52
CA ALA A 898 0.45 24.43 42.02
C ALA A 898 -0.33 23.73 43.16
N PHE A 899 -1.40 23.02 42.82
CA PHE A 899 -2.04 22.06 43.71
C PHE A 899 -2.08 20.69 43.05
N VAL A 900 -1.23 19.80 43.54
CA VAL A 900 -1.27 18.36 43.29
C VAL A 900 -1.90 17.71 44.52
N PHE A 901 -2.94 16.90 44.33
CA PHE A 901 -3.48 16.06 45.39
C PHE A 901 -3.07 14.60 45.18
N ILE A 902 -2.26 14.10 46.11
CA ILE A 902 -2.06 12.67 46.38
C ILE A 902 -2.16 12.52 47.89
N PHE A 903 -3.03 11.64 48.37
CA PHE A 903 -2.79 10.85 49.59
C PHE A 903 -3.64 9.58 49.53
N GLY A 904 -3.13 8.51 50.14
CA GLY A 904 -3.85 7.26 50.33
C GLY A 904 -3.83 6.85 51.80
N THR A 905 -4.93 6.23 52.23
CA THR A 905 -5.02 5.16 53.26
C THR A 905 -4.16 5.26 54.52
N PHE A 906 -4.81 5.35 55.68
CA PHE A 906 -4.67 4.35 56.75
C PHE A 906 -5.96 4.29 57.62
N ASP A 907 -6.06 3.25 58.45
CA ASP A 907 -7.30 2.71 59.05
C ASP A 907 -8.02 3.60 60.10
N GLY A 908 -9.32 3.30 60.34
CA GLY A 908 -10.08 3.75 61.51
C GLY A 908 -11.61 3.66 61.36
N ASP A 909 -12.20 2.59 61.94
CA ASP A 909 -13.63 2.26 62.11
C ASP A 909 -14.58 2.24 60.89
#